data_AF-A0A1I1JKX2-F1
#
_entry.id   AF-A0A1I1JKX2-F1
#
_cell.length_a   1.000
_cell.length_b   1.000
_cell.length_c   1.000
_cell.angle_alpha   90.00
_cell.angle_beta   90.00
_cell.angle_gamma   90.00
#
_symmetry.space_group_name_H-M   'P 1'
#
loop_
_entity.id
_entity.type
_entity.pdbx_description
1 polymer ?
#
loop_
_entity_poly.entity_id
_entity_poly.type
_entity_poly.pdbx_seq_one_letter_code
_entity_poly.pdbx_strand_id
1 'polypeptide(L)'
;MQLNVEQKRIIESKPNGHSLIKGVAGSGKTTVAVNKIPLLLRHYCTSKDDRVLMATYNKSLQKYVSFIYDSVKDEINTQTNLFDEDNSDKLYIKTIDSIMFSYFSQYKKQNNIKVELASSKECQNELIDAINFVSNRYENVKIINSKYLQFIKEEIMWIKACNYMEIQEYQCVDRIGRVSKVNNDGPQKLRKNSEQRNSIFEVLIKYDSNLKKINKLDFQDMALLALVQARKYPIKKYTHILIDESQDLTRVQLEFLKALYNEKTYSSITFISDVAQSIYPQAWLVKKRSFTSLGYDMTGKSNSLSKNYRTTTQIAQAAFSLINSDEDLIQDDNFVKPNLIDKQGEYPIYINFKNTKEEGSYIANLITKNLMKGYELKDIVIIARLRNQLKEFKECLEKHNIHCSIFDNSNEFDFAKECVKLVTMHSIKGLEFKVVIIAGLNSRVMPLCPVKNEEEDMDMLESRERKLLYVGMTRATEKLFITSNGTPSKLIKDIDYRYLRIKLNCDMRRISSISIEDYLFKEDITDIYCGEEKIRQWILREIKEVYKYPLNLVAIEQKVNIGSQIKFADIAIDIFRNKVKGPYILIETKAWGSGIGGALSQLKSYMANTPSTQYGIATDGNELVIINRDLEEIDDIPKYDSSMIPLTLETIEYIDFKRNVSHKFIKDSSSIGEIYIEENGAETKVENVRAVPVFNEIAAGTPILINDSLQGKYYLPTEWVGNSNDVFILKIKGDSMINKNIDDRDYVVINKQNAANIGDIVAVDIEGNSTLKTYKSMGGKILLMPENDNYEPIMLEEDQFSIIGVAIGLIKN
;
A
#
# COMPACT_ATOMS: atom_id res chain seq x y z
N MET A 1 -18.22 2.15 20.28
CA MET A 1 -17.40 1.83 19.05
C MET A 1 -17.56 0.35 18.67
N GLN A 2 -17.79 -0.03 17.40
CA GLN A 2 -17.95 -1.47 17.05
C GLN A 2 -16.60 -2.19 16.95
N LEU A 3 -16.31 -3.04 17.93
CA LEU A 3 -15.12 -3.90 17.98
C LEU A 3 -15.37 -5.22 17.21
N ASN A 4 -14.39 -5.66 16.42
CA ASN A 4 -14.48 -6.94 15.73
C ASN A 4 -14.22 -8.14 16.67
N VAL A 5 -14.45 -9.36 16.19
CA VAL A 5 -14.30 -10.61 16.98
C VAL A 5 -12.86 -10.81 17.49
N GLU A 6 -11.85 -10.54 16.67
CA GLU A 6 -10.44 -10.67 17.06
C GLU A 6 -10.05 -9.67 18.16
N GLN A 7 -10.46 -8.41 18.01
CA GLN A 7 -10.24 -7.34 18.98
C GLN A 7 -10.93 -7.66 20.30
N LYS A 8 -12.20 -8.08 20.27
CA LYS A 8 -12.95 -8.52 21.48
C LYS A 8 -12.25 -9.67 22.19
N ARG A 9 -11.82 -10.69 21.44
CA ARG A 9 -11.08 -11.83 22.00
C ARG A 9 -9.78 -11.39 22.71
N ILE A 10 -9.06 -10.42 22.17
CA ILE A 10 -7.84 -9.89 22.80
C ILE A 10 -8.18 -9.08 24.06
N ILE A 11 -9.24 -8.28 24.04
CA ILE A 11 -9.70 -7.49 25.19
C ILE A 11 -10.13 -8.41 26.34
N GLU A 12 -10.91 -9.44 26.06
CA GLU A 12 -11.46 -10.38 27.04
C GLU A 12 -10.44 -11.43 27.52
N SER A 13 -9.29 -11.56 26.84
CA SER A 13 -8.26 -12.52 27.21
C SER A 13 -7.65 -12.24 28.59
N LYS A 14 -7.51 -13.31 29.40
CA LYS A 14 -6.91 -13.25 30.73
C LYS A 14 -5.46 -12.75 30.67
N PRO A 15 -5.01 -11.92 31.63
CA PRO A 15 -3.61 -11.55 31.76
C PRO A 15 -2.77 -12.79 32.05
N ASN A 16 -1.66 -12.96 31.35
CA ASN A 16 -0.79 -14.14 31.46
C ASN A 16 0.69 -13.78 31.27
N GLY A 17 1.24 -12.95 32.16
CA GLY A 17 2.62 -12.49 32.07
C GLY A 17 2.83 -11.58 30.85
N HIS A 18 3.81 -11.88 29.99
CA HIS A 18 4.10 -11.03 28.84
C HIS A 18 3.26 -11.41 27.62
N SER A 19 2.81 -10.41 26.87
CA SER A 19 2.06 -10.60 25.63
C SER A 19 2.40 -9.53 24.60
N LEU A 20 2.25 -9.87 23.32
CA LEU A 20 2.49 -8.97 22.20
C LEU A 20 1.23 -8.85 21.35
N ILE A 21 0.84 -7.62 21.05
CA ILE A 21 -0.19 -7.28 20.07
C ILE A 21 0.52 -6.57 18.93
N LYS A 22 0.74 -7.28 17.83
CA LYS A 22 1.30 -6.73 16.59
C LYS A 22 0.17 -6.44 15.60
N GLY A 23 0.34 -5.45 14.73
CA GLY A 23 -0.67 -5.18 13.73
C GLY A 23 -0.33 -4.00 12.84
N VAL A 24 -1.08 -3.85 11.75
CA VAL A 24 -0.85 -2.81 10.74
C VAL A 24 -1.33 -1.44 11.21
N ALA A 25 -0.90 -0.38 10.52
CA ALA A 25 -1.41 0.97 10.74
C ALA A 25 -2.95 0.96 10.65
N GLY A 26 -3.63 1.65 11.56
CA GLY A 26 -5.10 1.74 11.54
C GLY A 26 -5.87 0.51 12.00
N SER A 27 -5.22 -0.52 12.57
CA SER A 27 -5.90 -1.75 13.01
C SER A 27 -6.62 -1.67 14.37
N GLY A 28 -6.65 -0.49 14.99
CA GLY A 28 -7.28 -0.30 16.31
C GLY A 28 -6.45 -0.84 17.48
N LYS A 29 -5.13 -0.97 17.33
CA LYS A 29 -4.23 -1.45 18.39
C LYS A 29 -4.36 -0.67 19.70
N THR A 30 -4.27 0.65 19.63
CA THR A 30 -4.46 1.55 20.78
C THR A 30 -5.86 1.41 21.37
N THR A 31 -6.89 1.29 20.52
CA THR A 31 -8.27 1.04 20.95
C THR A 31 -8.38 -0.27 21.74
N VAL A 32 -7.78 -1.35 21.27
CA VAL A 32 -7.74 -2.65 21.98
C VAL A 32 -7.06 -2.51 23.34
N ALA A 33 -5.93 -1.81 23.41
CA ALA A 33 -5.22 -1.58 24.66
C ALA A 33 -6.08 -0.80 25.67
N VAL A 34 -6.74 0.27 25.23
CA VAL A 34 -7.59 1.11 26.09
C VAL A 34 -8.83 0.35 26.55
N ASN A 35 -9.49 -0.40 25.67
CA ASN A 35 -10.67 -1.20 26.03
C ASN A 35 -10.34 -2.38 26.97
N LYS A 36 -9.07 -2.77 27.07
CA LYS A 36 -8.62 -3.78 28.03
C LYS A 36 -8.48 -3.25 29.46
N ILE A 37 -8.27 -1.94 29.64
CA ILE A 37 -8.05 -1.30 30.95
C ILE A 37 -9.22 -1.55 31.93
N PRO A 38 -10.49 -1.34 31.56
CA PRO A 38 -11.61 -1.59 32.47
C PRO A 38 -11.67 -3.02 33.00
N LEU A 39 -11.40 -4.01 32.14
CA LEU A 39 -11.36 -5.43 32.52
C LEU A 39 -10.25 -5.71 33.54
N LEU A 40 -9.07 -5.10 33.37
CA LEU A 40 -7.96 -5.22 34.32
C LEU A 40 -8.29 -4.57 35.67
N LEU A 41 -8.87 -3.37 35.66
CA LEU A 41 -9.25 -2.66 36.87
C LEU A 41 -10.36 -3.38 37.65
N ARG A 42 -11.34 -3.96 36.97
CA ARG A 42 -12.48 -4.63 37.61
C ARG A 42 -12.15 -6.01 38.13
N HIS A 43 -11.44 -6.83 37.34
CA HIS A 43 -11.27 -8.25 37.65
C HIS A 43 -9.88 -8.64 38.15
N TYR A 44 -8.87 -7.79 37.94
CA TYR A 44 -7.47 -8.14 38.22
C TYR A 44 -6.73 -7.12 39.10
N CYS A 45 -7.44 -6.10 39.61
CA CYS A 45 -6.89 -5.09 40.54
C CYS A 45 -7.61 -5.07 41.90
N THR A 46 -7.82 -6.25 42.49
CA THR A 46 -8.52 -6.39 43.78
C THR A 46 -7.63 -6.04 44.98
N SER A 47 -6.31 -6.22 44.90
CA SER A 47 -5.41 -5.91 46.01
C SER A 47 -5.14 -4.41 46.11
N LYS A 48 -4.87 -3.92 47.33
CA LYS A 48 -4.56 -2.48 47.57
C LYS A 48 -3.30 -2.01 46.83
N ASP A 49 -2.36 -2.91 46.53
CA ASP A 49 -1.14 -2.61 45.80
C ASP A 49 -1.27 -2.78 44.28
N ASP A 50 -2.41 -3.29 43.79
CA ASP A 50 -2.63 -3.49 42.36
C ASP A 50 -2.88 -2.18 41.63
N ARG A 51 -2.18 -2.02 40.50
CA ARG A 51 -2.21 -0.80 39.67
C ARG A 51 -2.04 -1.14 38.20
N VAL A 52 -2.64 -0.31 37.35
CA VAL A 52 -2.52 -0.39 35.89
C VAL A 52 -1.75 0.83 35.38
N LEU A 53 -0.71 0.59 34.58
CA LEU A 53 0.03 1.61 33.85
C LEU A 53 -0.24 1.46 32.35
N MET A 54 -0.76 2.50 31.73
CA MET A 54 -0.75 2.68 30.28
C MET A 54 0.40 3.64 29.94
N ALA A 55 1.49 3.06 29.45
CA ALA A 55 2.71 3.76 29.07
C ALA A 55 2.65 4.15 27.58
N THR A 56 2.77 5.45 27.28
CA THR A 56 2.80 5.95 25.91
C THR A 56 4.17 6.51 25.54
N TYR A 57 4.47 6.57 24.24
CA TYR A 57 5.74 7.10 23.74
C TYR A 57 5.81 8.64 23.82
N ASN A 58 4.73 9.34 23.43
CA ASN A 58 4.71 10.80 23.38
C ASN A 58 3.46 11.41 24.06
N LYS A 59 3.53 12.72 24.37
CA LYS A 59 2.45 13.44 25.07
C LYS A 59 1.16 13.51 24.26
N SER A 60 1.25 13.62 22.93
CA SER A 60 0.06 13.69 22.07
C SER A 60 -0.74 12.39 22.12
N LEU A 61 -0.05 11.25 22.05
CA LEU A 61 -0.63 9.92 22.20
C LEU A 61 -1.20 9.71 23.61
N GLN A 62 -0.52 10.21 24.65
CA GLN A 62 -1.07 10.20 26.03
C GLN A 62 -2.44 10.87 26.08
N LYS A 63 -2.57 12.09 25.50
CA LYS A 63 -3.83 12.83 25.47
C LYS A 63 -4.91 12.08 24.67
N TYR A 64 -4.55 11.53 23.52
CA TYR A 64 -5.47 10.74 22.68
C TYR A 64 -5.98 9.49 23.43
N VAL A 65 -5.08 8.76 24.08
CA VAL A 65 -5.41 7.58 24.90
C VAL A 65 -6.34 7.96 26.06
N SER A 66 -6.08 9.07 26.75
CA SER A 66 -6.97 9.58 27.80
C SER A 66 -8.36 9.91 27.25
N PHE A 67 -8.44 10.59 26.10
CA PHE A 67 -9.71 10.92 25.46
C PHE A 67 -10.54 9.68 25.09
N ILE A 68 -9.91 8.65 24.51
CA ILE A 68 -10.60 7.38 24.21
C ILE A 68 -11.07 6.71 25.51
N TYR A 69 -10.22 6.69 26.53
CA TYR A 69 -10.56 6.06 27.80
C TYR A 69 -11.78 6.71 28.47
N ASP A 70 -11.87 8.04 28.47
CA ASP A 70 -13.02 8.76 29.01
C ASP A 70 -14.31 8.35 28.29
N SER A 71 -14.27 8.22 26.96
CA SER A 71 -15.41 7.75 26.16
C SER A 71 -15.82 6.31 26.49
N VAL A 72 -14.84 5.42 26.71
CA VAL A 72 -15.09 4.01 27.08
C VAL A 72 -15.64 3.90 28.49
N LYS A 73 -15.16 4.75 29.42
CA LYS A 73 -15.64 4.80 30.81
C LYS A 73 -17.13 5.16 30.87
N ASP A 74 -17.56 6.12 30.06
CA ASP A 74 -18.96 6.54 30.00
C ASP A 74 -19.89 5.44 29.44
N GLU A 75 -19.45 4.71 28.41
CA GLU A 75 -20.20 3.55 27.88
C GLU A 75 -20.39 2.47 28.97
N ILE A 76 -19.37 2.19 29.79
CA ILE A 76 -19.39 1.12 30.80
C ILE A 76 -20.17 1.52 32.07
N ASN A 77 -20.14 2.80 32.46
CA ASN A 77 -20.87 3.31 33.63
C ASN A 77 -22.39 3.19 33.52
N THR A 78 -22.94 2.93 32.34
CA THR A 78 -24.38 2.63 32.16
C THR A 78 -24.76 1.20 32.59
N GLN A 79 -23.78 0.33 32.88
CA GLN A 79 -23.97 -1.08 33.25
C GLN A 79 -23.47 -1.42 34.67
N THR A 80 -23.17 -0.43 35.51
CA THR A 80 -22.58 -0.65 36.84
C THR A 80 -23.59 -1.21 37.84
N ASN A 81 -23.16 -2.23 38.61
CA ASN A 81 -23.91 -2.76 39.76
C ASN A 81 -23.51 -1.99 41.02
N LEU A 82 -24.41 -1.93 42.00
CA LEU A 82 -24.23 -1.22 43.28
C LEU A 82 -23.01 -1.66 44.15
N PHE A 83 -22.25 -2.68 43.73
CA PHE A 83 -21.18 -3.33 44.50
C PHE A 83 -19.78 -3.21 43.87
N ASP A 84 -19.61 -2.49 42.75
CA ASP A 84 -18.28 -2.29 42.16
C ASP A 84 -17.46 -1.27 42.98
N GLU A 85 -16.27 -1.65 43.45
CA GLU A 85 -15.31 -0.73 44.10
C GLU A 85 -14.80 0.32 43.09
N ASP A 86 -14.76 1.60 43.50
CA ASP A 86 -14.17 2.67 42.68
C ASP A 86 -12.64 2.51 42.61
N ASN A 87 -12.19 1.82 41.57
CA ASN A 87 -10.77 1.59 41.27
C ASN A 87 -10.17 2.64 40.33
N SER A 88 -10.81 3.81 40.17
CA SER A 88 -10.35 4.85 39.25
C SER A 88 -8.99 5.46 39.61
N ASP A 89 -8.59 5.39 40.88
CA ASP A 89 -7.31 5.87 41.41
C ASP A 89 -6.12 4.93 41.11
N LYS A 90 -6.39 3.70 40.66
CA LYS A 90 -5.39 2.67 40.34
C LYS A 90 -4.85 2.76 38.91
N LEU A 91 -5.42 3.61 38.05
CA LEU A 91 -5.00 3.80 36.65
C LEU A 91 -4.02 4.97 36.48
N TYR A 92 -2.95 4.72 35.73
CA TYR A 92 -1.96 5.73 35.35
C TYR A 92 -1.77 5.74 33.84
N ILE A 93 -2.12 6.84 33.18
CA ILE A 93 -1.84 7.06 31.75
C ILE A 93 -0.74 8.12 31.65
N LYS A 94 0.49 7.71 31.34
CA LYS A 94 1.68 8.59 31.36
C LYS A 94 2.65 8.25 30.24
N THR A 95 3.41 9.24 29.78
CA THR A 95 4.56 8.94 28.91
C THR A 95 5.69 8.29 29.69
N ILE A 96 6.43 7.37 29.06
CA ILE A 96 7.58 6.70 29.68
C ILE A 96 8.60 7.72 30.17
N ASP A 97 8.92 8.71 29.33
CA ASP A 97 9.89 9.75 29.66
C ASP A 97 9.46 10.60 30.86
N SER A 98 8.17 10.86 31.05
CA SER A 98 7.68 11.57 32.23
C SER A 98 7.87 10.77 33.52
N ILE A 99 7.71 9.44 33.44
CA ILE A 99 7.96 8.55 34.57
C ILE A 99 9.46 8.51 34.86
N MET A 100 10.31 8.32 33.84
CA MET A 100 11.76 8.33 34.01
C MET A 100 12.27 9.65 34.61
N PHE A 101 11.75 10.79 34.15
CA PHE A 101 12.10 12.10 34.71
C PHE A 101 11.76 12.23 36.20
N SER A 102 10.65 11.63 36.65
CA SER A 102 10.28 11.61 38.07
C SER A 102 11.28 10.80 38.91
N TYR A 103 11.74 9.65 38.40
CA TYR A 103 12.78 8.84 39.03
C TYR A 103 14.15 9.52 39.03
N PHE A 104 14.52 10.17 37.94
CA PHE A 104 15.72 11.00 37.88
C PHE A 104 15.68 12.14 38.91
N SER A 105 14.54 12.81 39.05
CA SER A 105 14.36 13.87 40.05
C SER A 105 14.52 13.34 41.48
N GLN A 106 14.07 12.12 41.77
CA GLN A 106 14.30 11.48 43.05
C GLN A 106 15.77 11.09 43.26
N TYR A 107 16.43 10.55 42.23
CA TYR A 107 17.86 10.23 42.27
C TYR A 107 18.69 11.48 42.62
N LYS A 108 18.37 12.63 42.01
CA LYS A 108 19.01 13.92 42.34
C LYS A 108 18.82 14.30 43.80
N LYS A 109 17.59 14.17 44.32
CA LYS A 109 17.28 14.48 45.73
C LYS A 109 18.01 13.57 46.71
N GLN A 110 18.08 12.26 46.44
CA GLN A 110 18.74 11.30 47.32
C GLN A 110 20.26 11.44 47.34
N ASN A 111 20.87 11.78 46.21
CA ASN A 111 22.33 11.90 46.08
C ASN A 111 22.82 13.36 46.22
N ASN A 112 21.94 14.31 46.53
CA ASN A 112 22.24 15.75 46.60
C ASN A 112 22.95 16.31 45.35
N ILE A 113 22.55 15.83 44.17
CA ILE A 113 23.16 16.21 42.89
C ILE A 113 22.41 17.41 42.29
N LYS A 114 23.12 18.51 42.05
CA LYS A 114 22.63 19.70 41.34
C LYS A 114 23.05 19.65 39.88
N VAL A 115 22.32 18.88 39.07
CA VAL A 115 22.58 18.73 37.62
C VAL A 115 21.31 19.02 36.81
N GLU A 116 21.52 19.69 35.67
CA GLU A 116 20.49 20.08 34.71
C GLU A 116 20.62 19.34 33.39
N LEU A 117 19.54 19.34 32.59
CA LEU A 117 19.58 18.77 31.24
C LEU A 117 20.29 19.74 30.30
N ALA A 118 21.26 19.24 29.53
CA ALA A 118 21.93 19.98 28.48
C ALA A 118 20.98 20.27 27.31
N SER A 119 21.08 21.47 26.75
CA SER A 119 20.40 21.83 25.50
C SER A 119 21.05 21.15 24.29
N SER A 120 20.32 21.03 23.18
CA SER A 120 20.86 20.39 21.97
C SER A 120 22.13 21.07 21.43
N LYS A 121 22.27 22.38 21.63
CA LYS A 121 23.46 23.15 21.20
C LYS A 121 24.65 22.87 22.12
N GLU A 122 24.43 22.78 23.42
CA GLU A 122 25.47 22.43 24.39
C GLU A 122 25.98 21.00 24.15
N CYS A 123 25.06 20.02 23.99
CA CYS A 123 25.45 18.66 23.63
C CYS A 123 26.31 18.61 22.37
N GLN A 124 25.98 19.43 21.37
CA GLN A 124 26.73 19.48 20.12
C GLN A 124 28.14 20.06 20.31
N ASN A 125 28.26 21.17 21.04
CA ASN A 125 29.54 21.81 21.32
C ASN A 125 30.47 20.87 22.11
N GLU A 126 29.98 20.31 23.21
CA GLU A 126 30.78 19.43 24.07
C GLU A 126 31.20 18.14 23.35
N LEU A 127 30.37 17.66 22.42
CA LEU A 127 30.71 16.51 21.58
C LEU A 127 31.79 16.84 20.55
N ILE A 128 31.72 18.02 19.92
CA ILE A 128 32.78 18.48 18.99
C ILE A 128 34.11 18.57 19.74
N ASP A 129 34.11 19.13 20.95
CA ASP A 129 35.31 19.24 21.78
C ASP A 129 35.85 17.86 22.19
N ALA A 130 34.97 16.91 22.50
CA ALA A 130 35.36 15.52 22.76
C ALA A 130 35.97 14.85 21.52
N ILE A 131 35.40 15.06 20.34
CA ILE A 131 35.94 14.53 19.08
C ILE A 131 37.33 15.11 18.80
N ASN A 132 37.51 16.42 18.93
CA ASN A 132 38.81 17.08 18.70
C ASN A 132 39.87 16.63 19.72
N PHE A 133 39.47 16.35 20.96
CA PHE A 133 40.38 15.83 21.97
C PHE A 133 40.88 14.42 21.64
N VAL A 134 39.96 13.54 21.21
CA VAL A 134 40.29 12.14 20.90
C VAL A 134 40.99 12.02 19.54
N SER A 135 40.68 12.89 18.56
CA SER A 135 41.35 12.88 17.25
C SER A 135 42.85 13.08 17.37
N ASN A 136 43.32 13.86 18.35
CA ASN A 136 44.75 14.07 18.61
C ASN A 136 45.46 12.82 19.17
N ARG A 137 44.72 11.88 19.74
CA ARG A 137 45.27 10.61 20.26
C ARG A 137 45.19 9.48 19.25
N TYR A 138 44.24 9.57 18.32
CA TYR A 138 43.96 8.56 17.31
C TYR A 138 44.12 9.12 15.90
N GLU A 139 45.33 9.58 15.57
CA GLU A 139 45.62 10.21 14.26
C GLU A 139 45.34 9.26 13.07
N ASN A 140 45.48 7.95 13.30
CA ASN A 140 45.24 6.93 12.27
C ASN A 140 43.75 6.62 12.04
N VAL A 141 42.85 7.09 12.91
CA VAL A 141 41.42 6.77 12.85
C VAL A 141 40.64 7.90 12.18
N LYS A 142 40.44 7.77 10.86
CA LYS A 142 39.78 8.79 10.03
C LYS A 142 38.34 9.15 10.43
N ILE A 143 37.62 8.25 11.14
CA ILE A 143 36.22 8.46 11.50
C ILE A 143 36.05 9.45 12.67
N ILE A 144 37.07 9.63 13.52
CA ILE A 144 37.03 10.60 14.62
C ILE A 144 37.37 11.99 14.08
N ASN A 145 36.39 12.61 13.44
CA ASN A 145 36.51 13.94 12.86
C ASN A 145 35.18 14.68 13.01
N SER A 146 35.22 16.00 13.18
CA SER A 146 34.02 16.84 13.26
C SER A 146 33.12 16.74 12.02
N LYS A 147 33.66 16.33 10.86
CA LYS A 147 32.89 16.00 9.65
C LYS A 147 31.89 14.85 9.86
N TYR A 148 32.18 13.91 10.76
CA TYR A 148 31.33 12.75 11.08
C TYR A 148 30.55 12.93 12.38
N LEU A 149 30.36 14.17 12.83
CA LEU A 149 29.67 14.51 14.08
C LEU A 149 28.31 13.80 14.22
N GLN A 150 27.49 13.79 13.16
CA GLN A 150 26.17 13.17 13.20
C GLN A 150 26.27 11.65 13.39
N PHE A 151 27.19 10.99 12.68
CA PHE A 151 27.43 9.56 12.82
C PHE A 151 27.87 9.19 14.24
N ILE A 152 28.87 9.92 14.78
CA ILE A 152 29.43 9.69 16.12
C ILE A 152 28.34 9.94 17.17
N LYS A 153 27.58 11.03 17.03
CA LYS A 153 26.45 11.34 17.91
C LYS A 153 25.42 10.21 17.94
N GLU A 154 25.02 9.72 16.77
CA GLU A 154 24.06 8.61 16.68
C GLU A 154 24.60 7.32 17.31
N GLU A 155 25.89 7.03 17.16
CA GLU A 155 26.50 5.84 17.77
C GLU A 155 26.59 5.98 19.29
N ILE A 156 27.01 7.13 19.81
CA ILE A 156 27.02 7.42 21.26
C ILE A 156 25.62 7.30 21.86
N MET A 157 24.62 7.90 21.20
CA MET A 157 23.22 7.78 21.61
C MET A 157 22.76 6.31 21.60
N TRP A 158 23.17 5.53 20.60
CA TRP A 158 22.84 4.11 20.49
C TRP A 158 23.49 3.28 21.61
N ILE A 159 24.76 3.54 21.94
CA ILE A 159 25.49 2.90 23.06
C ILE A 159 24.73 3.12 24.37
N LYS A 160 24.42 4.39 24.70
CA LYS A 160 23.69 4.74 25.92
C LYS A 160 22.28 4.15 25.93
N ALA A 161 21.54 4.25 24.83
CA ALA A 161 20.18 3.71 24.70
C ALA A 161 20.11 2.17 24.83
N CYS A 162 21.19 1.48 24.46
CA CYS A 162 21.34 0.04 24.62
C CYS A 162 21.99 -0.39 25.94
N ASN A 163 22.37 0.56 26.78
CA ASN A 163 23.09 0.35 28.05
C ASN A 163 24.43 -0.41 27.89
N TYR A 164 25.18 -0.16 26.81
CA TYR A 164 26.53 -0.72 26.63
C TYR A 164 27.59 0.21 27.22
N MET A 165 27.53 0.42 28.53
CA MET A 165 28.40 1.37 29.23
C MET A 165 29.77 0.78 29.60
N GLU A 166 30.03 -0.47 29.22
CA GLU A 166 31.34 -1.13 29.33
C GLU A 166 31.96 -1.32 27.94
N ILE A 167 33.27 -1.05 27.83
CA ILE A 167 33.99 -1.14 26.55
C ILE A 167 33.94 -2.57 25.98
N GLN A 168 34.06 -3.60 26.82
CA GLN A 168 34.04 -4.98 26.39
C GLN A 168 32.69 -5.35 25.75
N GLU A 169 31.57 -4.90 26.34
CA GLU A 169 30.24 -5.14 25.78
C GLU A 169 30.07 -4.47 24.43
N TYR A 170 30.48 -3.20 24.31
CA TYR A 170 30.41 -2.46 23.06
C TYR A 170 31.31 -3.04 21.96
N GLN A 171 32.46 -3.60 22.33
CA GLN A 171 33.36 -4.24 21.36
C GLN A 171 32.79 -5.56 20.79
N CYS A 172 32.05 -6.32 21.60
CA CYS A 172 31.53 -7.64 21.23
C CYS A 172 30.15 -7.61 20.54
N VAL A 173 29.33 -6.60 20.81
CA VAL A 173 27.93 -6.55 20.34
C VAL A 173 27.82 -6.43 18.81
N ASP A 174 26.82 -7.11 18.25
CA ASP A 174 26.42 -6.97 16.85
C ASP A 174 25.71 -5.64 16.58
N ARG A 175 26.31 -4.83 15.70
CA ARG A 175 25.73 -3.57 15.23
C ARG A 175 24.95 -3.81 13.93
N ILE A 176 23.78 -4.42 14.07
CA ILE A 176 22.89 -4.75 12.94
C ILE A 176 22.38 -3.48 12.26
N GLY A 177 22.32 -3.51 10.93
CA GLY A 177 21.86 -2.42 10.06
C GLY A 177 22.88 -1.30 9.79
N ARG A 178 24.14 -1.46 10.20
CA ARG A 178 25.30 -0.68 9.70
C ARG A 178 26.31 -1.59 8.96
N VAL A 179 25.80 -2.70 8.42
CA VAL A 179 26.57 -3.73 7.72
C VAL A 179 26.17 -3.65 6.25
N SER A 180 27.12 -3.32 5.37
CA SER A 180 26.88 -3.25 3.94
C SER A 180 26.62 -4.64 3.37
N LYS A 181 25.58 -4.82 2.54
CA LYS A 181 25.22 -6.10 1.89
C LYS A 181 26.13 -6.40 0.67
N VAL A 182 27.44 -6.25 0.82
CA VAL A 182 28.39 -6.57 -0.26
C VAL A 182 29.24 -7.77 0.15
N ASN A 183 28.82 -8.93 -0.37
CA ASN A 183 29.47 -10.25 -0.36
C ASN A 183 29.82 -10.87 1.02
N ASN A 184 29.69 -12.19 1.08
CA ASN A 184 29.77 -13.04 2.29
C ASN A 184 31.13 -13.08 3.02
N ASP A 185 32.01 -12.11 2.82
CA ASP A 185 33.24 -11.89 3.60
C ASP A 185 33.61 -10.38 3.68
N GLY A 186 32.60 -9.51 3.81
CA GLY A 186 32.76 -8.05 3.87
C GLY A 186 32.86 -7.46 5.29
N PRO A 187 33.67 -6.42 5.53
CA PRO A 187 33.82 -5.81 6.86
C PRO A 187 32.64 -4.91 7.25
N GLN A 188 32.19 -5.05 8.50
CA GLN A 188 31.30 -4.10 9.17
C GLN A 188 31.97 -2.71 9.23
N LYS A 189 31.21 -1.63 9.00
CA LYS A 189 31.68 -0.22 9.09
C LYS A 189 32.34 0.11 10.44
N LEU A 190 31.93 -0.62 11.49
CA LEU A 190 32.61 -0.71 12.78
C LEU A 190 32.86 -2.18 13.12
N ARG A 191 34.03 -2.70 12.71
CA ARG A 191 34.44 -4.07 13.04
C ARG A 191 34.40 -4.29 14.56
N LYS A 192 33.98 -5.49 15.00
CA LYS A 192 34.10 -5.89 16.40
C LYS A 192 35.56 -5.86 16.84
N ASN A 193 35.81 -5.59 18.11
CA ASN A 193 37.16 -5.55 18.70
C ASN A 193 38.13 -4.63 17.92
N SER A 194 37.67 -3.44 17.54
CA SER A 194 38.43 -2.52 16.67
C SER A 194 38.83 -1.22 17.37
N GLU A 195 39.90 -0.61 16.87
CA GLU A 195 40.39 0.71 17.34
C GLU A 195 39.36 1.81 17.02
N GLN A 196 38.59 1.67 15.94
CA GLN A 196 37.48 2.57 15.63
C GLN A 196 36.41 2.56 16.72
N ARG A 197 36.00 1.37 17.20
CA ARG A 197 35.05 1.29 18.32
C ARG A 197 35.68 1.83 19.61
N ASN A 198 36.94 1.52 19.87
CA ASN A 198 37.61 2.01 21.08
C ASN A 198 37.64 3.55 21.12
N SER A 199 38.04 4.18 20.02
CA SER A 199 38.08 5.64 19.91
C SER A 199 36.69 6.29 20.03
N ILE A 200 35.63 5.70 19.45
CA ILE A 200 34.25 6.19 19.66
C ILE A 200 33.85 6.11 21.13
N PHE A 201 34.20 5.03 21.82
CA PHE A 201 33.92 4.87 23.24
C PHE A 201 34.71 5.86 24.11
N GLU A 202 35.96 6.16 23.74
CA GLU A 202 36.70 7.25 24.37
C GLU A 202 36.06 8.62 24.16
N VAL A 203 35.51 8.90 22.96
CA VAL A 203 34.73 10.11 22.72
C VAL A 203 33.52 10.16 23.65
N LEU A 204 32.79 9.05 23.84
CA LEU A 204 31.69 8.94 24.81
C LEU A 204 32.14 9.32 26.23
N ILE A 205 33.21 8.70 26.74
CA ILE A 205 33.73 8.98 28.09
C ILE A 205 34.10 10.46 28.23
N LYS A 206 34.79 11.00 27.21
CA LYS A 206 35.23 12.39 27.20
C LYS A 206 34.06 13.37 27.13
N TYR A 207 33.06 13.06 26.31
CA TYR A 207 31.81 13.81 26.18
C TYR A 207 31.06 13.88 27.52
N ASP A 208 30.90 12.75 28.20
CA ASP A 208 30.25 12.70 29.51
C ASP A 208 31.05 13.47 30.57
N SER A 209 32.38 13.40 30.53
CA SER A 209 33.24 14.18 31.41
C SER A 209 33.09 15.68 31.17
N ASN A 210 33.00 16.10 29.92
CA ASN A 210 32.82 17.50 29.54
C ASN A 210 31.45 18.03 30.04
N LEU A 211 30.37 17.29 29.81
CA LEU A 211 29.04 17.63 30.33
C LEU A 211 29.01 17.72 31.86
N LYS A 212 29.67 16.78 32.55
CA LYS A 212 29.77 16.81 34.03
C LYS A 212 30.49 18.05 34.55
N LYS A 213 31.52 18.55 33.86
CA LYS A 213 32.25 19.77 34.25
C LYS A 213 31.36 21.02 34.25
N ILE A 214 30.40 21.09 33.34
CA ILE A 214 29.42 22.19 33.28
C ILE A 214 28.15 21.91 34.11
N ASN A 215 28.17 20.86 34.95
CA ASN A 215 27.03 20.39 35.75
C ASN A 215 25.78 20.09 34.92
N LYS A 216 25.97 19.52 33.73
CA LYS A 216 24.88 19.10 32.85
C LYS A 216 24.98 17.61 32.49
N LEU A 217 23.88 17.07 31.99
CA LEU A 217 23.81 15.72 31.44
C LEU A 217 22.87 15.68 30.24
N ASP A 218 23.06 14.71 29.36
CA ASP A 218 22.17 14.53 28.22
C ASP A 218 20.91 13.72 28.60
N PHE A 219 19.99 13.59 27.64
CA PHE A 219 18.73 12.89 27.90
C PHE A 219 18.93 11.38 28.16
N GLN A 220 19.93 10.76 27.52
CA GLN A 220 20.23 9.35 27.68
C GLN A 220 20.84 9.05 29.06
N ASP A 221 21.68 9.95 29.57
CA ASP A 221 22.21 9.89 30.93
C ASP A 221 21.08 9.99 31.96
N MET A 222 20.12 10.88 31.73
CA MET A 222 18.92 10.99 32.56
C MET A 222 18.18 9.65 32.62
N ALA A 223 18.00 9.00 31.46
CA ALA A 223 17.34 7.71 31.34
C ALA A 223 18.10 6.59 32.07
N LEU A 224 19.43 6.55 31.95
CA LEU A 224 20.30 5.60 32.67
C LEU A 224 20.22 5.78 34.19
N LEU A 225 20.29 7.02 34.69
CA LEU A 225 20.17 7.31 36.12
C LEU A 225 18.77 6.98 36.66
N ALA A 226 17.73 7.25 35.88
CA ALA A 226 16.37 6.85 36.22
C ALA A 226 16.23 5.32 36.34
N LEU A 227 16.87 4.55 35.45
CA LEU A 227 16.93 3.09 35.52
C LEU A 227 17.64 2.60 36.79
N VAL A 228 18.79 3.20 37.14
CA VAL A 228 19.51 2.88 38.38
C VAL A 228 18.62 3.13 39.60
N GLN A 229 17.91 4.26 39.62
CA GLN A 229 16.99 4.59 40.71
C GLN A 229 15.82 3.61 40.78
N ALA A 230 15.20 3.26 39.66
CA ALA A 230 14.06 2.34 39.62
C ALA A 230 14.44 0.92 40.08
N ARG A 231 15.64 0.45 39.76
CA ARG A 231 16.16 -0.85 40.23
C ARG A 231 16.38 -0.89 41.74
N LYS A 232 16.88 0.20 42.34
CA LYS A 232 17.18 0.27 43.78
C LYS A 232 15.95 0.59 44.62
N TYR A 233 15.19 1.61 44.22
CA TYR A 233 14.08 2.18 44.98
C TYR A 233 12.90 2.53 44.06
N PRO A 234 12.09 1.55 43.64
CA PRO A 234 10.89 1.80 42.86
C PRO A 234 9.87 2.62 43.68
N ILE A 235 9.50 3.82 43.21
CA ILE A 235 8.46 4.68 43.80
C ILE A 235 7.10 3.96 43.79
N LYS A 236 6.77 3.35 42.65
CA LYS A 236 5.53 2.60 42.42
C LYS A 236 5.84 1.41 41.55
N LYS A 237 5.24 0.28 41.91
CA LYS A 237 5.14 -0.90 41.05
C LYS A 237 3.73 -1.04 40.48
N TYR A 238 3.64 -1.67 39.32
CA TYR A 238 2.40 -1.86 38.56
C TYR A 238 2.19 -3.35 38.25
N THR A 239 1.02 -3.86 38.59
CA THR A 239 0.60 -5.25 38.33
C THR A 239 0.33 -5.47 36.84
N HIS A 240 -0.22 -4.46 36.16
CA HIS A 240 -0.43 -4.50 34.72
C HIS A 240 0.24 -3.30 34.05
N ILE A 241 1.01 -3.56 33.00
CA ILE A 241 1.65 -2.53 32.19
C ILE A 241 1.22 -2.76 30.73
N LEU A 242 0.57 -1.78 30.13
CA LEU A 242 0.27 -1.72 28.70
C LEU A 242 1.21 -0.69 28.07
N ILE A 243 1.87 -1.05 26.98
CA ILE A 243 2.93 -0.24 26.37
C ILE A 243 2.56 0.00 24.91
N ASP A 244 2.12 1.21 24.60
CA ASP A 244 1.83 1.60 23.22
C ASP A 244 3.10 2.07 22.48
N GLU A 245 3.12 1.88 21.16
CA GLU A 245 4.26 2.18 20.28
C GLU A 245 5.58 1.56 20.77
N SER A 246 5.50 0.32 21.30
CA SER A 246 6.64 -0.37 21.91
C SER A 246 7.86 -0.50 20.99
N GLN A 247 7.65 -0.58 19.66
CA GLN A 247 8.71 -0.67 18.66
C GLN A 247 9.68 0.52 18.67
N ASP A 248 9.30 1.67 19.22
CA ASP A 248 10.18 2.85 19.30
C ASP A 248 11.05 2.86 20.57
N LEU A 249 10.81 1.96 21.52
CA LEU A 249 11.46 1.99 22.82
C LEU A 249 12.90 1.50 22.76
N THR A 250 13.75 2.22 23.50
CA THR A 250 15.14 1.84 23.76
C THR A 250 15.22 0.68 24.76
N ARG A 251 16.37 -0.01 24.81
CA ARG A 251 16.60 -1.06 25.80
C ARG A 251 16.50 -0.52 27.23
N VAL A 252 17.08 0.65 27.49
CA VAL A 252 17.01 1.30 28.82
C VAL A 252 15.57 1.54 29.25
N GLN A 253 14.70 2.02 28.36
CA GLN A 253 13.28 2.22 28.65
C GLN A 253 12.55 0.89 28.90
N LEU A 254 12.86 -0.16 28.12
CA LEU A 254 12.28 -1.48 28.32
C LEU A 254 12.73 -2.10 29.66
N GLU A 255 14.01 -2.00 30.01
CA GLU A 255 14.53 -2.46 31.31
C GLU A 255 13.95 -1.66 32.48
N PHE A 256 13.71 -0.36 32.27
CA PHE A 256 13.08 0.52 33.25
C PHE A 256 11.64 0.07 33.54
N LEU A 257 10.84 -0.19 32.51
CA LEU A 257 9.48 -0.70 32.68
C LEU A 257 9.46 -2.06 33.38
N LYS A 258 10.44 -2.94 33.09
CA LYS A 258 10.62 -4.21 33.80
C LYS A 258 10.87 -4.00 35.30
N ALA A 259 11.69 -3.01 35.68
CA ALA A 259 11.96 -2.70 37.08
C ALA A 259 10.72 -2.21 37.84
N LEU A 260 9.75 -1.62 37.13
CA LEU A 260 8.47 -1.17 37.71
C LEU A 260 7.38 -2.24 37.73
N TYR A 261 7.64 -3.43 37.17
CA TYR A 261 6.68 -4.51 37.12
C TYR A 261 6.50 -5.17 38.49
N ASN A 262 5.25 -5.30 38.92
CA ASN A 262 4.88 -6.07 40.11
C ASN A 262 4.49 -7.48 39.68
N GLU A 263 5.45 -8.39 39.67
CA GLU A 263 5.23 -9.76 39.20
C GLU A 263 4.36 -10.55 40.20
N LYS A 264 3.19 -11.01 39.72
CA LYS A 264 2.20 -11.83 40.41
C LYS A 264 1.69 -12.92 39.45
N THR A 265 0.95 -13.90 39.96
CA THR A 265 0.38 -14.97 39.11
C THR A 265 -0.61 -14.47 38.05
N TYR A 266 -1.19 -13.30 38.28
CA TYR A 266 -2.18 -12.66 37.39
C TYR A 266 -1.67 -11.34 36.80
N SER A 267 -0.40 -10.96 36.99
CA SER A 267 0.16 -9.72 36.43
C SER A 267 0.40 -9.84 34.93
N SER A 268 0.52 -8.70 34.23
CA SER A 268 0.83 -8.72 32.80
C SER A 268 1.59 -7.53 32.28
N ILE A 269 2.46 -7.75 31.30
CA ILE A 269 3.02 -6.70 30.43
C ILE A 269 2.54 -6.95 29.01
N THR A 270 1.78 -6.01 28.45
CA THR A 270 1.25 -6.08 27.09
C THR A 270 1.98 -5.07 26.22
N PHE A 271 2.72 -5.56 25.23
CA PHE A 271 3.38 -4.71 24.24
C PHE A 271 2.48 -4.54 23.03
N ILE A 272 2.26 -3.31 22.62
CA ILE A 272 1.53 -2.98 21.41
C ILE A 272 2.53 -2.44 20.40
N SER A 273 2.57 -3.04 19.21
CA SER A 273 3.68 -2.82 18.27
C SER A 273 3.24 -2.75 16.81
N ASP A 274 3.96 -1.92 16.04
CA ASP A 274 3.90 -1.85 14.58
C ASP A 274 5.29 -1.56 14.01
N VAL A 275 6.03 -2.61 13.66
CA VAL A 275 7.42 -2.50 13.20
C VAL A 275 7.55 -1.67 11.91
N ALA A 276 6.51 -1.64 11.07
CA ALA A 276 6.48 -0.81 9.86
C ALA A 276 6.51 0.70 10.19
N GLN A 277 6.07 1.07 11.40
CA GLN A 277 6.08 2.44 11.90
C GLN A 277 7.29 2.78 12.77
N SER A 278 8.28 1.90 12.89
CA SER A 278 9.50 2.22 13.65
C SER A 278 10.39 3.18 12.88
N ILE A 279 10.43 4.44 13.31
CA ILE A 279 11.18 5.52 12.67
C ILE A 279 12.41 5.97 13.45
N TYR A 280 12.60 5.48 14.68
CA TYR A 280 13.70 5.91 15.57
C TYR A 280 14.88 4.91 15.55
N PRO A 281 16.12 5.36 15.26
CA PRO A 281 17.27 4.46 15.10
C PRO A 281 17.74 3.77 16.39
N GLN A 282 17.40 4.34 17.55
CA GLN A 282 17.75 3.82 18.87
C GLN A 282 16.77 2.76 19.40
N ALA A 283 15.69 2.49 18.66
CA ALA A 283 14.71 1.46 18.99
C ALA A 283 15.37 0.08 19.15
N TRP A 284 14.99 -0.65 20.19
CA TRP A 284 15.56 -1.97 20.48
C TRP A 284 14.93 -3.08 19.64
N LEU A 285 13.61 -3.05 19.44
CA LEU A 285 12.80 -4.16 18.91
C LEU A 285 12.84 -4.30 17.40
N VAL A 286 13.80 -3.67 16.74
CA VAL A 286 13.99 -3.71 15.29
C VAL A 286 15.34 -4.34 15.01
N LYS A 287 15.52 -4.88 13.80
CA LYS A 287 16.79 -5.44 13.32
C LYS A 287 17.18 -6.76 14.00
N LYS A 288 16.26 -7.73 14.01
CA LYS A 288 16.46 -9.11 14.52
C LYS A 288 16.72 -9.22 16.02
N ARG A 289 16.45 -8.17 16.80
CA ARG A 289 16.53 -8.19 18.26
C ARG A 289 15.16 -8.48 18.86
N SER A 290 15.09 -9.47 19.75
CA SER A 290 13.82 -9.98 20.28
C SER A 290 13.54 -9.48 21.69
N PHE A 291 12.26 -9.50 22.07
CA PHE A 291 11.81 -9.35 23.46
C PHE A 291 12.46 -10.37 24.41
N THR A 292 12.71 -11.59 23.93
CA THR A 292 13.30 -12.68 24.73
C THR A 292 14.72 -12.34 25.22
N SER A 293 15.49 -11.56 24.45
CA SER A 293 16.82 -11.09 24.87
C SER A 293 16.81 -10.22 26.14
N LEU A 294 15.67 -9.58 26.45
CA LEU A 294 15.47 -8.80 27.67
C LEU A 294 14.75 -9.59 28.77
N GLY A 295 14.57 -10.90 28.57
CA GLY A 295 13.88 -11.80 29.47
C GLY A 295 12.37 -11.58 29.50
N TYR A 296 11.77 -11.18 28.36
CA TYR A 296 10.33 -11.20 28.17
C TYR A 296 9.93 -12.44 27.39
N ASP A 297 9.31 -13.42 28.06
CA ASP A 297 8.77 -14.61 27.41
C ASP A 297 7.43 -14.34 26.69
N MET A 298 7.47 -14.40 25.36
CA MET A 298 6.32 -14.18 24.46
C MET A 298 5.77 -15.46 23.82
N THR A 299 6.27 -16.63 24.23
CA THR A 299 5.99 -17.90 23.56
C THR A 299 4.49 -18.21 23.55
N GLY A 300 3.88 -18.29 22.37
CA GLY A 300 2.45 -18.54 22.19
C GLY A 300 1.52 -17.39 22.63
N LYS A 301 2.05 -16.20 22.95
CA LYS A 301 1.31 -15.05 23.51
C LYS A 301 1.32 -13.82 22.60
N SER A 302 1.46 -14.04 21.29
CA SER A 302 1.45 -13.02 20.25
C SER A 302 0.15 -13.05 19.46
N ASN A 303 -0.55 -11.92 19.38
CA ASN A 303 -1.75 -11.73 18.58
C ASN A 303 -1.47 -10.74 17.44
N SER A 304 -2.02 -11.00 16.26
CA SER A 304 -1.80 -10.18 15.06
C SER A 304 -3.10 -9.54 14.61
N LEU A 305 -3.09 -8.23 14.36
CA LEU A 305 -4.21 -7.46 13.80
C LEU A 305 -3.85 -6.99 12.39
N SER A 306 -4.26 -7.76 11.37
CA SER A 306 -3.97 -7.45 9.96
C SER A 306 -4.98 -6.49 9.32
N LYS A 307 -6.14 -6.27 9.96
CA LYS A 307 -7.23 -5.47 9.41
C LYS A 307 -7.11 -3.98 9.76
N ASN A 308 -6.97 -3.10 8.77
CA ASN A 308 -7.02 -1.62 8.87
C ASN A 308 -8.46 -1.04 8.77
N TYR A 309 -8.93 -0.37 9.83
CA TYR A 309 -10.26 0.27 9.88
C TYR A 309 -10.24 1.79 9.71
N ARG A 310 -9.04 2.37 9.64
CA ARG A 310 -8.82 3.82 9.67
C ARG A 310 -8.76 4.40 8.26
N THR A 311 -7.86 3.84 7.47
CA THR A 311 -7.42 4.39 6.19
C THR A 311 -8.13 3.67 5.06
N THR A 312 -8.40 4.38 3.96
CA THR A 312 -9.02 3.77 2.78
C THR A 312 -8.11 2.70 2.17
N THR A 313 -8.71 1.72 1.52
CA THR A 313 -7.98 0.63 0.85
C THR A 313 -6.99 1.15 -0.18
N GLN A 314 -7.35 2.20 -0.91
CA GLN A 314 -6.53 2.84 -1.93
C GLN A 314 -5.27 3.51 -1.34
N ILE A 315 -5.41 4.24 -0.23
CA ILE A 315 -4.26 4.83 0.48
C ILE A 315 -3.38 3.73 1.08
N ALA A 316 -3.99 2.69 1.65
CA ALA A 316 -3.26 1.56 2.22
C ALA A 316 -2.46 0.79 1.16
N GLN A 317 -3.01 0.59 -0.04
CA GLN A 317 -2.32 -0.02 -1.18
C GLN A 317 -1.12 0.82 -1.63
N ALA A 318 -1.32 2.13 -1.81
CA ALA A 318 -0.23 3.05 -2.16
C ALA A 318 0.89 3.02 -1.12
N ALA A 319 0.54 3.15 0.17
CA ALA A 319 1.52 3.13 1.26
C ALA A 319 2.21 1.77 1.38
N PHE A 320 1.50 0.66 1.17
CA PHE A 320 2.11 -0.67 1.20
C PHE A 320 3.07 -0.88 0.02
N SER A 321 2.74 -0.39 -1.19
CA SER A 321 3.65 -0.49 -2.35
C SER A 321 5.01 0.16 -2.08
N LEU A 322 5.01 1.31 -1.38
CA LEU A 322 6.23 1.98 -0.92
C LEU A 322 7.07 1.08 -0.01
N ILE A 323 6.44 0.45 0.99
CA ILE A 323 7.13 -0.40 1.97
C ILE A 323 7.57 -1.73 1.38
N ASN A 324 6.87 -2.24 0.36
CA ASN A 324 7.17 -3.54 -0.24
C ASN A 324 8.58 -3.60 -0.90
N SER A 325 9.21 -2.44 -1.11
CA SER A 325 10.60 -2.33 -1.56
C SER A 325 11.64 -2.49 -0.42
N ASP A 326 11.22 -2.60 0.84
CA ASP A 326 12.08 -2.83 2.01
C ASP A 326 12.09 -4.31 2.41
N GLU A 327 13.00 -5.08 1.80
CA GLU A 327 13.13 -6.52 2.04
C GLU A 327 13.40 -6.87 3.50
N ASP A 328 14.22 -6.08 4.19
CA ASP A 328 14.59 -6.33 5.58
C ASP A 328 13.38 -6.20 6.52
N LEU A 329 12.47 -5.28 6.23
CA LEU A 329 11.22 -5.14 6.97
C LEU A 329 10.25 -6.29 6.67
N ILE A 330 10.13 -6.70 5.41
CA ILE A 330 9.18 -7.76 5.00
C ILE A 330 9.58 -9.11 5.59
N GLN A 331 10.88 -9.34 5.77
CA GLN A 331 11.43 -10.54 6.40
C GLN A 331 11.35 -10.51 7.94
N ASP A 332 10.89 -9.42 8.57
CA ASP A 332 10.77 -9.33 10.03
C ASP A 332 9.56 -10.14 10.54
N ASP A 333 9.78 -11.06 11.48
CA ASP A 333 8.73 -11.91 12.07
C ASP A 333 7.59 -11.12 12.72
N ASN A 334 7.85 -9.89 13.16
CA ASN A 334 6.87 -9.01 13.78
C ASN A 334 6.13 -8.13 12.76
N PHE A 335 6.53 -8.15 11.49
CA PHE A 335 5.80 -7.47 10.44
C PHE A 335 4.47 -8.18 10.16
N VAL A 336 3.40 -7.40 10.02
CA VAL A 336 2.07 -7.89 9.69
C VAL A 336 1.72 -7.34 8.31
N LYS A 337 1.42 -8.21 7.36
CA LYS A 337 0.94 -7.79 6.04
C LYS A 337 -0.50 -7.27 6.17
N PRO A 338 -0.83 -6.11 5.57
CA PRO A 338 -2.16 -5.54 5.64
C PRO A 338 -3.14 -6.38 4.82
N ASN A 339 -4.28 -6.72 5.43
CA ASN A 339 -5.44 -7.22 4.69
C ASN A 339 -6.25 -6.03 4.19
N LEU A 340 -6.56 -6.02 2.90
CA LEU A 340 -7.38 -4.99 2.25
C LEU A 340 -8.85 -5.09 2.75
N ILE A 341 -9.51 -3.94 2.99
CA ILE A 341 -10.80 -3.85 3.72
C ILE A 341 -11.86 -3.08 2.92
N ASP A 342 -13.08 -3.06 3.46
CA ASP A 342 -14.31 -2.45 2.94
C ASP A 342 -14.28 -0.92 2.82
N LYS A 343 -13.43 -0.18 3.58
CA LYS A 343 -13.41 1.29 3.50
C LYS A 343 -12.79 1.74 2.18
N GLN A 344 -13.64 1.93 1.18
CA GLN A 344 -13.26 2.42 -0.14
C GLN A 344 -13.13 3.95 -0.13
N GLY A 345 -12.22 4.44 -0.95
CA GLY A 345 -12.04 5.86 -1.25
C GLY A 345 -11.28 6.04 -2.54
N GLU A 346 -10.57 7.15 -2.66
CA GLU A 346 -9.81 7.48 -3.86
C GLU A 346 -8.32 7.17 -3.68
N TYR A 347 -7.63 6.86 -4.80
CA TYR A 347 -6.17 6.78 -4.79
C TYR A 347 -5.54 8.14 -4.47
N PRO A 348 -4.42 8.14 -3.72
CA PRO A 348 -3.66 9.35 -3.44
C PRO A 348 -3.28 10.11 -4.72
N ILE A 349 -3.20 11.43 -4.61
CA ILE A 349 -2.79 12.29 -5.73
C ILE A 349 -1.34 12.68 -5.53
N TYR A 350 -0.54 12.60 -6.60
CA TYR A 350 0.84 13.08 -6.61
C TYR A 350 1.06 14.11 -7.72
N ILE A 351 1.63 15.27 -7.36
CA ILE A 351 1.94 16.34 -8.32
C ILE A 351 3.35 16.92 -8.05
N ASN A 352 4.09 17.19 -9.12
CA ASN A 352 5.39 17.86 -9.05
C ASN A 352 5.32 19.29 -9.60
N PHE A 353 5.88 20.24 -8.85
CA PHE A 353 5.95 21.65 -9.19
C PHE A 353 7.37 22.09 -9.55
N LYS A 354 7.53 23.20 -10.26
CA LYS A 354 8.88 23.71 -10.58
C LYS A 354 9.55 24.32 -9.36
N ASN A 355 8.76 24.97 -8.50
CA ASN A 355 9.25 25.68 -7.32
C ASN A 355 8.26 25.62 -6.14
N THR A 356 8.74 25.97 -4.94
CA THR A 356 7.94 25.97 -3.70
C THR A 356 6.76 26.95 -3.75
N LYS A 357 6.86 28.05 -4.52
CA LYS A 357 5.78 29.05 -4.60
C LYS A 357 4.56 28.48 -5.34
N GLU A 358 4.79 27.84 -6.49
CA GLU A 358 3.76 27.12 -7.25
C GLU A 358 3.10 26.03 -6.42
N GLU A 359 3.91 25.23 -5.71
CA GLU A 359 3.42 24.19 -4.80
C GLU A 359 2.52 24.78 -3.70
N GLY A 360 2.97 25.85 -3.04
CA GLY A 360 2.19 26.52 -2.00
C GLY A 360 0.88 27.12 -2.51
N SER A 361 0.91 27.79 -3.68
CA SER A 361 -0.29 28.32 -4.33
C SER A 361 -1.26 27.21 -4.73
N TYR A 362 -0.76 26.07 -5.23
CA TYR A 362 -1.60 24.92 -5.51
C TYR A 362 -2.26 24.38 -4.24
N ILE A 363 -1.51 24.19 -3.15
CA ILE A 363 -2.05 23.70 -1.88
C ILE A 363 -3.12 24.66 -1.33
N ALA A 364 -2.90 25.98 -1.41
CA ALA A 364 -3.89 26.98 -1.01
C ALA A 364 -5.17 26.91 -1.86
N ASN A 365 -5.04 26.75 -3.17
CA ASN A 365 -6.17 26.58 -4.08
C ASN A 365 -6.91 25.26 -3.84
N LEU A 366 -6.19 24.16 -3.60
CA LEU A 366 -6.76 22.86 -3.28
C LEU A 366 -7.61 22.93 -2.01
N ILE A 367 -7.12 23.59 -0.97
CA ILE A 367 -7.86 23.76 0.28
C ILE A 367 -9.13 24.59 0.03
N THR A 368 -9.00 25.77 -0.56
CA THR A 368 -10.12 26.72 -0.73
C THR A 368 -11.18 26.26 -1.73
N LYS A 369 -10.79 25.72 -2.88
CA LYS A 369 -11.72 25.38 -3.98
C LYS A 369 -12.29 23.96 -3.88
N ASN A 370 -11.53 23.02 -3.32
CA ASN A 370 -11.89 21.60 -3.37
C ASN A 370 -12.17 21.02 -1.98
N LEU A 371 -11.27 21.20 -1.01
CA LEU A 371 -11.41 20.54 0.29
C LEU A 371 -12.46 21.20 1.18
N MET A 372 -12.57 22.53 1.19
CA MET A 372 -13.57 23.26 1.99
C MET A 372 -15.03 22.97 1.60
N LYS A 373 -15.28 22.26 0.49
CA LYS A 373 -16.63 21.80 0.11
C LYS A 373 -17.16 20.65 0.99
N GLY A 374 -16.28 19.90 1.65
CA GLY A 374 -16.66 18.73 2.47
C GLY A 374 -15.83 18.53 3.74
N TYR A 375 -14.82 19.36 3.98
CA TYR A 375 -13.92 19.26 5.12
C TYR A 375 -13.76 20.60 5.83
N GLU A 376 -13.67 20.55 7.15
CA GLU A 376 -13.33 21.69 7.99
C GLU A 376 -11.80 21.90 8.02
N LEU A 377 -11.32 23.09 8.39
CA LEU A 377 -9.88 23.36 8.44
C LEU A 377 -9.19 22.47 9.49
N LYS A 378 -9.88 22.16 10.59
CA LYS A 378 -9.35 21.25 11.63
C LYS A 378 -9.13 19.82 11.14
N ASP A 379 -9.82 19.39 10.08
CA ASP A 379 -9.73 18.05 9.48
C ASP A 379 -8.50 17.89 8.57
N ILE A 380 -7.84 19.01 8.21
CA ILE A 380 -6.74 19.06 7.25
C ILE A 380 -5.41 19.24 7.99
N VAL A 381 -4.43 18.40 7.64
CA VAL A 381 -3.05 18.54 8.10
C VAL A 381 -2.08 18.63 6.93
N ILE A 382 -1.08 19.50 7.05
CA ILE A 382 0.06 19.59 6.14
C ILE A 382 1.29 19.06 6.87
N ILE A 383 1.95 18.10 6.25
CA ILE A 383 3.11 17.40 6.78
C ILE A 383 4.31 17.69 5.89
N ALA A 384 5.43 18.09 6.50
CA ALA A 384 6.71 18.23 5.79
C ALA A 384 7.86 17.59 6.58
N ARG A 385 8.97 17.29 5.90
CA ARG A 385 10.14 16.66 6.51
C ARG A 385 10.94 17.63 7.38
N LEU A 386 11.04 18.90 6.96
CA LEU A 386 11.79 19.95 7.64
C LEU A 386 10.89 21.07 8.14
N ARG A 387 11.27 21.67 9.28
CA ARG A 387 10.53 22.80 9.87
C ARG A 387 10.52 24.06 8.99
N ASN A 388 11.60 24.31 8.24
CA ASN A 388 11.67 25.48 7.38
C ASN A 388 10.63 25.40 6.26
N GLN A 389 10.39 24.21 5.71
CA GLN A 389 9.31 24.01 4.72
C GLN A 389 7.94 24.37 5.31
N LEU A 390 7.66 23.98 6.56
CA LEU A 390 6.40 24.35 7.21
C LEU A 390 6.25 25.86 7.39
N LYS A 391 7.33 26.59 7.67
CA LYS A 391 7.30 28.06 7.75
C LYS A 391 6.97 28.68 6.39
N GLU A 392 7.61 28.19 5.33
CA GLU A 392 7.35 28.66 3.96
C GLU A 392 5.90 28.40 3.52
N PHE A 393 5.36 27.21 3.80
CA PHE A 393 3.96 26.90 3.52
C PHE A 393 3.00 27.73 4.37
N LYS A 394 3.32 27.96 5.65
CA LYS A 394 2.53 28.83 6.52
C LYS A 394 2.39 30.23 5.92
N GLU A 395 3.50 30.86 5.55
CA GLU A 395 3.49 32.19 4.94
C GLU A 395 2.69 32.23 3.63
N CYS A 396 2.75 31.16 2.83
CA CYS A 396 1.97 31.05 1.60
C CYS A 396 0.46 30.94 1.86
N LEU A 397 0.06 30.13 2.84
CA LEU A 397 -1.34 29.92 3.22
C LEU A 397 -1.95 31.17 3.86
N GLU A 398 -1.19 31.87 4.71
CA GLU A 398 -1.63 33.13 5.33
C GLU A 398 -1.87 34.23 4.27
N LYS A 399 -1.07 34.28 3.20
CA LYS A 399 -1.32 35.19 2.06
C LYS A 399 -2.63 34.90 1.33
N HIS A 400 -3.15 33.68 1.41
CA HIS A 400 -4.43 33.27 0.83
C HIS A 400 -5.57 33.27 1.88
N ASN A 401 -5.38 33.92 3.03
CA ASN A 401 -6.34 34.00 4.13
C ASN A 401 -6.73 32.66 4.76
N ILE A 402 -5.86 31.65 4.71
CA ILE A 402 -6.08 30.34 5.33
C ILE A 402 -5.46 30.32 6.73
N HIS A 403 -6.30 30.13 7.74
CA HIS A 403 -5.86 30.04 9.13
C HIS A 403 -5.07 28.75 9.36
N CYS A 404 -3.82 28.87 9.80
CA CYS A 404 -2.95 27.72 9.98
C CYS A 404 -2.01 27.89 11.18
N SER A 405 -1.60 26.77 11.78
CA SER A 405 -0.67 26.79 12.92
C SER A 405 0.34 25.65 12.87
N ILE A 406 1.60 26.00 13.16
CA ILE A 406 2.69 25.03 13.27
C ILE A 406 2.66 24.44 14.67
N PHE A 407 2.47 23.14 14.73
CA PHE A 407 2.53 22.39 15.98
C PHE A 407 3.88 21.73 16.14
N ASP A 408 4.38 21.79 17.36
CA ASP A 408 5.56 21.09 17.78
C ASP A 408 5.35 20.33 19.08
N ASN A 409 6.33 19.51 19.45
CA ASN A 409 6.27 18.71 20.68
C ASN A 409 6.27 19.57 21.96
N SER A 410 6.43 20.90 21.87
CA SER A 410 6.42 21.84 23.00
C SER A 410 5.06 22.51 23.22
N ASN A 411 4.34 22.85 22.16
CA ASN A 411 3.03 23.48 22.26
C ASN A 411 1.91 22.44 22.44
N GLU A 412 0.88 22.81 23.19
CA GLU A 412 -0.28 21.93 23.35
C GLU A 412 -0.98 21.74 22.00
N PHE A 413 -1.07 20.49 21.55
CA PHE A 413 -1.83 20.13 20.36
C PHE A 413 -3.32 20.25 20.67
N ASP A 414 -3.95 21.31 20.17
CA ASP A 414 -5.39 21.51 20.29
C ASP A 414 -6.09 20.90 19.06
N PHE A 415 -6.78 19.79 19.27
CA PHE A 415 -7.52 19.09 18.23
C PHE A 415 -8.76 19.86 17.78
N ALA A 416 -9.37 20.64 18.67
CA ALA A 416 -10.63 21.36 18.45
C ALA A 416 -10.43 22.69 17.72
N LYS A 417 -9.21 23.23 17.71
CA LYS A 417 -8.90 24.49 17.04
C LYS A 417 -9.16 24.42 15.53
N GLU A 418 -10.01 25.33 15.05
CA GLU A 418 -10.44 25.44 13.66
C GLU A 418 -9.37 26.09 12.77
N CYS A 419 -8.31 25.34 12.47
CA CYS A 419 -7.22 25.78 11.60
C CYS A 419 -6.49 24.60 10.96
N VAL A 420 -5.84 24.84 9.82
CA VAL A 420 -4.97 23.84 9.18
C VAL A 420 -3.75 23.58 10.06
N LYS A 421 -3.52 22.32 10.38
CA LYS A 421 -2.43 21.92 11.29
C LYS A 421 -1.16 21.65 10.48
N LEU A 422 -0.05 22.29 10.82
CA LEU A 422 1.25 22.07 10.17
C LEU A 422 2.17 21.32 11.11
N VAL A 423 2.61 20.13 10.72
CA VAL A 423 3.45 19.25 11.56
C VAL A 423 4.61 18.66 10.80
N THR A 424 5.68 18.31 11.52
CA THR A 424 6.74 17.52 10.90
C THR A 424 6.31 16.07 10.75
N MET A 425 6.90 15.34 9.78
CA MET A 425 6.68 13.90 9.62
C MET A 425 6.95 13.07 10.88
N HIS A 426 7.82 13.54 11.78
CA HIS A 426 8.07 12.83 13.05
C HIS A 426 6.96 13.12 14.07
N SER A 427 6.41 14.33 14.07
CA SER A 427 5.39 14.78 15.02
C SER A 427 3.99 14.27 14.71
N ILE A 428 3.71 13.84 13.47
CA ILE A 428 2.41 13.23 13.11
C ILE A 428 2.22 11.84 13.74
N LYS A 429 3.30 11.19 14.21
CA LYS A 429 3.20 9.83 14.74
C LYS A 429 2.25 9.78 15.96
N GLY A 430 1.23 8.93 15.86
CA GLY A 430 0.15 8.80 16.84
C GLY A 430 -1.06 9.70 16.58
N LEU A 431 -1.03 10.56 15.57
CA LEU A 431 -2.15 11.44 15.17
C LEU A 431 -2.85 10.90 13.91
N GLU A 432 -4.03 11.44 13.60
CA GLU A 432 -4.86 11.03 12.46
C GLU A 432 -5.69 12.21 11.94
N PHE A 433 -5.89 12.29 10.63
CA PHE A 433 -6.61 13.38 9.96
C PHE A 433 -7.43 12.85 8.79
N LYS A 434 -8.58 13.47 8.50
CA LYS A 434 -9.38 13.12 7.31
C LYS A 434 -8.59 13.37 6.04
N VAL A 435 -7.92 14.52 5.98
CA VAL A 435 -7.11 14.93 4.84
C VAL A 435 -5.66 15.17 5.26
N VAL A 436 -4.73 14.48 4.61
CA VAL A 436 -3.28 14.69 4.78
C VAL A 436 -2.67 15.19 3.48
N ILE A 437 -1.89 16.26 3.59
CA ILE A 437 -1.08 16.80 2.50
C ILE A 437 0.40 16.65 2.88
N ILE A 438 1.13 15.76 2.22
CA ILE A 438 2.57 15.60 2.40
C ILE A 438 3.28 16.49 1.37
N ALA A 439 3.94 17.55 1.84
CA ALA A 439 4.48 18.59 0.99
C ALA A 439 6.01 18.64 0.95
N GLY A 440 6.55 19.12 -0.18
CA GLY A 440 7.97 19.39 -0.38
C GLY A 440 8.85 18.14 -0.46
N LEU A 441 8.37 17.05 -1.07
CA LEU A 441 9.11 15.80 -1.23
C LEU A 441 10.11 15.83 -2.40
N ASN A 442 11.21 16.55 -2.23
CA ASN A 442 12.27 16.66 -3.23
C ASN A 442 13.55 15.90 -2.83
N SER A 443 14.45 15.69 -3.80
CA SER A 443 15.69 14.93 -3.64
C SER A 443 16.69 15.53 -2.64
N ARG A 444 16.55 16.81 -2.28
CA ARG A 444 17.40 17.49 -1.28
C ARG A 444 16.88 17.32 0.15
N VAL A 445 15.60 16.98 0.28
CA VAL A 445 14.88 16.90 1.55
C VAL A 445 14.69 15.45 1.97
N MET A 446 14.46 14.55 1.03
CA MET A 446 14.16 13.16 1.32
C MET A 446 14.71 12.20 0.24
N PRO A 447 15.53 11.21 0.61
CA PRO A 447 16.16 11.00 1.91
C PRO A 447 17.07 12.17 2.32
N LEU A 448 17.02 12.57 3.59
CA LEU A 448 17.91 13.61 4.11
C LEU A 448 19.31 13.00 4.36
N CYS A 449 20.25 13.21 3.43
CA CYS A 449 21.65 12.79 3.58
C CYS A 449 22.47 13.84 4.33
N PRO A 450 22.98 13.56 5.54
CA PRO A 450 23.78 14.53 6.31
C PRO A 450 25.15 14.82 5.68
N VAL A 451 25.74 13.87 4.93
CA VAL A 451 27.09 13.98 4.31
C VAL A 451 27.14 13.21 2.99
N LYS A 452 27.84 13.75 1.97
CA LYS A 452 28.00 13.15 0.62
C LYS A 452 28.80 11.84 0.55
N ASN A 453 29.49 11.42 1.61
CA ASN A 453 30.51 10.35 1.56
C ASN A 453 30.10 9.06 2.31
N GLU A 454 28.82 8.87 2.65
CA GLU A 454 28.34 7.68 3.36
C GLU A 454 27.53 6.76 2.44
N GLU A 455 28.05 6.42 1.26
CA GLU A 455 27.39 5.52 0.30
C GLU A 455 26.94 4.18 0.93
N GLU A 456 27.70 3.67 1.91
CA GLU A 456 27.44 2.39 2.59
C GLU A 456 26.33 2.44 3.66
N ASP A 457 25.90 3.62 4.16
CA ASP A 457 24.77 3.74 5.10
C ASP A 457 23.47 4.16 4.38
N MET A 458 23.51 4.31 3.05
CA MET A 458 22.40 4.83 2.26
C MET A 458 21.16 3.94 2.33
N ASP A 459 21.32 2.61 2.32
CA ASP A 459 20.19 1.67 2.37
C ASP A 459 19.44 1.76 3.71
N MET A 460 20.16 1.88 4.83
CA MET A 460 19.54 2.06 6.15
C MET A 460 18.84 3.41 6.25
N LEU A 461 19.50 4.48 5.80
CA LEU A 461 18.93 5.83 5.77
C LEU A 461 17.66 5.85 4.91
N GLU A 462 17.70 5.18 3.76
CA GLU A 462 16.59 5.05 2.85
C GLU A 462 15.44 4.23 3.43
N SER A 463 15.70 3.07 4.04
CA SER A 463 14.69 2.30 4.78
C SER A 463 14.02 3.14 5.87
N ARG A 464 14.80 3.91 6.63
CA ARG A 464 14.26 4.80 7.68
C ARG A 464 13.37 5.90 7.09
N GLU A 465 13.82 6.59 6.05
CA GLU A 465 13.03 7.64 5.41
C GLU A 465 11.80 7.04 4.71
N ARG A 466 11.89 5.85 4.11
CA ARG A 466 10.74 5.11 3.55
C ARG A 466 9.68 4.83 4.62
N LYS A 467 10.07 4.34 5.79
CA LYS A 467 9.15 4.15 6.95
C LYS A 467 8.56 5.47 7.42
N LEU A 468 9.33 6.55 7.40
CA LEU A 468 8.84 7.89 7.75
C LEU A 468 7.76 8.38 6.77
N LEU A 469 7.96 8.19 5.46
CA LEU A 469 6.96 8.52 4.45
C LEU A 469 5.71 7.64 4.59
N TYR A 470 5.88 6.32 4.79
CA TYR A 470 4.78 5.40 5.09
C TYR A 470 3.95 5.84 6.30
N VAL A 471 4.63 6.22 7.39
CA VAL A 471 3.98 6.75 8.59
C VAL A 471 3.24 8.04 8.27
N GLY A 472 3.71 8.90 7.37
CA GLY A 472 2.96 10.08 6.93
C GLY A 472 1.71 9.72 6.11
N MET A 473 1.83 8.79 5.16
CA MET A 473 0.73 8.36 4.27
C MET A 473 -0.42 7.71 5.06
N THR A 474 -0.09 6.85 6.02
CA THR A 474 -1.08 6.08 6.82
C THR A 474 -1.79 6.89 7.92
N ARG A 475 -1.60 8.22 7.93
CA ARG A 475 -2.28 9.15 8.85
C ARG A 475 -3.54 9.74 8.24
N ALA A 476 -3.68 9.60 6.93
CA ALA A 476 -4.89 9.94 6.20
C ALA A 476 -5.96 8.90 6.45
N THR A 477 -7.15 9.34 6.84
CA THR A 477 -8.31 8.46 6.97
C THR A 477 -9.19 8.46 5.71
N GLU A 478 -9.17 9.53 4.91
CA GLU A 478 -10.00 9.68 3.71
C GLU A 478 -9.24 10.11 2.45
N LYS A 479 -8.49 11.23 2.49
CA LYS A 479 -7.76 11.76 1.33
C LYS A 479 -6.28 11.99 1.63
N LEU A 480 -5.43 11.62 0.67
CA LEU A 480 -3.98 11.81 0.72
C LEU A 480 -3.50 12.56 -0.53
N PHE A 481 -2.81 13.67 -0.32
CA PHE A 481 -2.13 14.43 -1.35
C PHE A 481 -0.63 14.41 -1.08
N ILE A 482 0.16 14.21 -2.12
CA ILE A 482 1.61 14.17 -2.06
C ILE A 482 2.14 15.18 -3.08
N THR A 483 2.95 16.13 -2.63
CA THR A 483 3.51 17.15 -3.52
C THR A 483 5.03 17.19 -3.41
N SER A 484 5.67 17.46 -4.55
CA SER A 484 7.10 17.72 -4.64
C SER A 484 7.39 18.96 -5.45
N ASN A 485 8.60 19.48 -5.30
CA ASN A 485 9.07 20.60 -6.09
C ASN A 485 10.48 20.35 -6.64
N GLY A 486 10.78 20.92 -7.81
CA GLY A 486 12.04 20.70 -8.50
C GLY A 486 12.25 19.23 -8.86
N THR A 487 13.32 18.62 -8.36
CA THR A 487 13.62 17.20 -8.55
C THR A 487 12.92 16.36 -7.47
N PRO A 488 11.96 15.49 -7.82
CA PRO A 488 11.27 14.64 -6.84
C PRO A 488 12.19 13.75 -6.01
N SER A 489 11.76 13.40 -4.81
CA SER A 489 12.38 12.35 -4.01
C SER A 489 12.41 11.02 -4.78
N LYS A 490 13.50 10.24 -4.64
CA LYS A 490 13.59 8.90 -5.23
C LYS A 490 12.52 7.94 -4.69
N LEU A 491 12.11 8.11 -3.43
CA LEU A 491 11.08 7.28 -2.78
C LEU A 491 9.70 7.37 -3.45
N ILE A 492 9.47 8.42 -4.24
CA ILE A 492 8.24 8.59 -5.01
C ILE A 492 8.17 7.61 -6.19
N LYS A 493 9.30 7.05 -6.62
CA LYS A 493 9.34 5.98 -7.64
C LYS A 493 9.04 4.60 -7.04
N ASP A 494 9.25 4.43 -5.73
CA ASP A 494 8.95 3.19 -5.02
C ASP A 494 7.44 3.00 -4.78
N ILE A 495 6.66 4.08 -4.87
CA ILE A 495 5.19 4.00 -4.86
C ILE A 495 4.75 3.55 -6.24
N ASP A 496 4.00 2.45 -6.31
CA ASP A 496 3.45 1.97 -7.57
C ASP A 496 2.56 3.04 -8.21
N TYR A 497 2.89 3.43 -9.44
CA TYR A 497 2.19 4.48 -10.17
C TYR A 497 0.69 4.20 -10.33
N ARG A 498 0.29 2.91 -10.31
CA ARG A 498 -1.12 2.50 -10.43
C ARG A 498 -1.96 2.93 -9.23
N TYR A 499 -1.31 3.19 -8.10
CA TYR A 499 -1.95 3.65 -6.88
C TYR A 499 -1.82 5.16 -6.67
N LEU A 500 -1.43 5.91 -7.71
CA LEU A 500 -1.34 7.36 -7.69
C LEU A 500 -2.16 7.96 -8.84
N ARG A 501 -2.93 9.00 -8.54
CA ARG A 501 -3.66 9.80 -9.53
C ARG A 501 -2.89 11.06 -9.87
N ILE A 502 -3.08 11.55 -11.10
CA ILE A 502 -2.46 12.79 -11.58
C ILE A 502 -3.24 14.04 -11.13
N LYS A 503 -4.56 13.95 -10.99
CA LYS A 503 -5.43 15.08 -10.64
C LYS A 503 -6.61 14.62 -9.77
N LEU A 504 -7.21 15.57 -9.04
CA LEU A 504 -8.47 15.35 -8.35
C LEU A 504 -9.59 15.09 -9.37
N ASN A 505 -10.55 14.21 -9.02
CA ASN A 505 -11.72 13.87 -9.85
C ASN A 505 -11.41 13.29 -11.25
N CYS A 506 -10.17 12.87 -11.51
CA CYS A 506 -9.77 12.20 -12.76
C CYS A 506 -9.30 10.77 -12.47
N ASP A 507 -9.79 9.78 -13.21
CA ASP A 507 -9.39 8.38 -13.02
C ASP A 507 -7.99 8.06 -13.57
N MET A 508 -7.38 8.95 -14.36
CA MET A 508 -6.02 8.78 -14.88
C MET A 508 -4.99 8.61 -13.76
N ARG A 509 -4.20 7.54 -13.91
CA ARG A 509 -3.09 7.21 -13.03
C ARG A 509 -1.88 8.06 -13.39
N ARG A 510 -0.94 8.17 -12.47
CA ARG A 510 0.33 8.86 -12.71
C ARG A 510 1.10 8.18 -13.85
N ILE A 511 1.82 8.99 -14.62
CA ILE A 511 2.76 8.49 -15.62
C ILE A 511 3.76 7.48 -15.05
N SER A 512 4.07 6.47 -15.86
CA SER A 512 5.09 5.45 -15.62
C SER A 512 6.01 5.34 -16.81
N SER A 513 7.26 4.94 -16.59
CA SER A 513 8.12 4.49 -17.69
C SER A 513 7.57 3.18 -18.26
N ILE A 514 7.34 3.17 -19.57
CA ILE A 514 6.92 1.98 -20.33
C ILE A 514 8.14 1.51 -21.14
N SER A 515 8.41 0.20 -21.12
CA SER A 515 9.46 -0.38 -21.97
C SER A 515 9.05 -0.27 -23.44
N ILE A 516 10.03 -0.07 -24.33
CA ILE A 516 9.79 -0.01 -25.79
C ILE A 516 9.23 -1.35 -26.33
N GLU A 517 9.44 -2.44 -25.60
CA GLU A 517 8.84 -3.75 -25.91
C GLU A 517 7.32 -3.77 -25.70
N ASP A 518 6.82 -2.97 -24.76
CA ASP A 518 5.41 -2.89 -24.38
C ASP A 518 4.66 -1.76 -25.11
N TYR A 519 5.28 -1.10 -26.09
CA TYR A 519 4.64 0.00 -26.83
C TYR A 519 3.48 -0.53 -27.68
N LEU A 520 2.34 0.14 -27.56
CA LEU A 520 1.16 -0.08 -28.39
C LEU A 520 1.39 0.59 -29.75
N PHE A 521 0.88 -0.03 -30.82
CA PHE A 521 1.01 0.46 -32.21
C PHE A 521 2.46 0.65 -32.68
N LYS A 522 3.39 -0.18 -32.17
CA LYS A 522 4.83 -0.06 -32.44
C LYS A 522 5.19 -0.05 -33.94
N GLU A 523 4.42 -0.73 -34.76
CA GLU A 523 4.61 -0.82 -36.22
C GLU A 523 4.22 0.48 -36.95
N ASP A 524 3.37 1.31 -36.34
CA ASP A 524 2.84 2.55 -36.92
C ASP A 524 3.61 3.80 -36.45
N ILE A 525 4.59 3.65 -35.54
CA ILE A 525 5.35 4.78 -34.96
C ILE A 525 6.55 5.12 -35.85
N THR A 526 6.66 6.39 -36.25
CA THR A 526 7.78 6.90 -37.06
C THR A 526 9.09 7.02 -36.27
N ASP A 527 9.06 7.58 -35.07
CA ASP A 527 10.21 7.70 -34.16
C ASP A 527 9.86 7.24 -32.73
N ILE A 528 10.23 5.99 -32.44
CA ILE A 528 9.98 5.32 -31.16
C ILE A 528 10.78 5.97 -30.00
N TYR A 529 11.86 6.70 -30.30
CA TYR A 529 12.73 7.30 -29.28
C TYR A 529 12.35 8.74 -28.93
N CYS A 530 11.35 9.31 -29.61
CA CYS A 530 10.89 10.67 -29.35
C CYS A 530 10.41 10.84 -27.90
N GLY A 531 10.73 11.99 -27.29
CA GLY A 531 10.33 12.29 -25.92
C GLY A 531 8.82 12.40 -25.72
N GLU A 532 8.09 12.77 -26.78
CA GLU A 532 6.63 12.85 -26.81
C GLU A 532 5.99 11.46 -26.88
N GLU A 533 6.63 10.49 -27.54
CA GLU A 533 6.12 9.13 -27.69
C GLU A 533 5.95 8.45 -26.33
N LYS A 534 6.83 8.73 -25.37
CA LYS A 534 6.68 8.23 -23.99
C LYS A 534 5.37 8.68 -23.34
N ILE A 535 4.94 9.91 -23.61
CA ILE A 535 3.69 10.46 -23.07
C ILE A 535 2.50 9.88 -23.83
N ARG A 536 2.60 9.78 -25.15
CA ARG A 536 1.61 9.14 -26.02
C ARG A 536 1.30 7.71 -25.57
N GLN A 537 2.34 6.90 -25.36
CA GLN A 537 2.22 5.52 -24.89
C GLN A 537 1.59 5.41 -23.50
N TRP A 538 1.92 6.33 -22.59
CA TRP A 538 1.27 6.39 -21.29
C TRP A 538 -0.23 6.65 -21.43
N ILE A 539 -0.65 7.64 -22.22
CA ILE A 539 -2.08 7.90 -22.41
C ILE A 539 -2.79 6.73 -23.09
N LEU A 540 -2.21 6.13 -24.13
CA LEU A 540 -2.78 4.96 -24.79
C LEU A 540 -3.05 3.83 -23.79
N ARG A 541 -2.14 3.64 -22.84
CA ARG A 541 -2.31 2.68 -21.74
C ARG A 541 -3.44 3.08 -20.80
N GLU A 542 -3.57 4.35 -20.40
CA GLU A 542 -4.68 4.80 -19.55
C GLU A 542 -6.03 4.64 -20.26
N ILE A 543 -6.10 4.99 -21.54
CA ILE A 543 -7.30 4.85 -22.38
C ILE A 543 -7.75 3.36 -22.44
N LYS A 544 -6.80 2.44 -22.62
CA LYS A 544 -7.06 1.00 -22.65
C LYS A 544 -7.39 0.41 -21.27
N GLU A 545 -6.55 0.70 -20.26
CA GLU A 545 -6.61 0.00 -18.97
C GLU A 545 -7.59 0.63 -17.98
N VAL A 546 -7.73 1.96 -17.97
CA VAL A 546 -8.57 2.69 -17.02
C VAL A 546 -9.93 3.01 -17.63
N TYR A 547 -9.94 3.59 -18.84
CA TYR A 547 -11.18 3.98 -19.52
C TYR A 547 -11.79 2.87 -20.39
N LYS A 548 -11.08 1.76 -20.56
CA LYS A 548 -11.54 0.53 -21.22
C LYS A 548 -11.89 0.68 -22.71
N TYR A 549 -11.37 1.69 -23.39
CA TYR A 549 -11.55 1.82 -24.84
C TYR A 549 -10.75 0.72 -25.58
N PRO A 550 -11.41 -0.06 -26.46
CA PRO A 550 -10.75 -1.02 -27.33
C PRO A 550 -9.74 -0.36 -28.27
N LEU A 551 -8.60 -1.01 -28.53
CA LEU A 551 -7.53 -0.45 -29.37
C LEU A 551 -7.93 -0.27 -30.84
N ASN A 552 -8.90 -1.04 -31.36
CA ASN A 552 -9.42 -0.87 -32.71
C ASN A 552 -10.22 0.44 -32.91
N LEU A 553 -10.62 1.11 -31.82
CA LEU A 553 -11.21 2.44 -31.84
C LEU A 553 -10.18 3.56 -31.76
N VAL A 554 -8.91 3.23 -31.49
CA VAL A 554 -7.85 4.21 -31.31
C VAL A 554 -7.06 4.35 -32.61
N ALA A 555 -6.87 5.59 -33.06
CA ALA A 555 -6.02 5.94 -34.19
C ALA A 555 -4.90 6.88 -33.73
N ILE A 556 -3.69 6.66 -34.24
CA ILE A 556 -2.52 7.52 -34.03
C ILE A 556 -2.33 8.39 -35.27
N GLU A 557 -1.84 9.62 -35.09
CA GLU A 557 -1.64 10.60 -36.17
C GLU A 557 -2.93 10.81 -37.00
N GLN A 558 -4.04 11.08 -36.32
CA GLN A 558 -5.34 11.27 -36.94
C GLN A 558 -5.34 12.55 -37.79
N LYS A 559 -5.68 12.42 -39.07
CA LYS A 559 -5.82 13.57 -39.97
C LYS A 559 -6.99 14.47 -39.55
N VAL A 560 -6.71 15.76 -39.44
CA VAL A 560 -7.67 16.84 -39.17
C VAL A 560 -7.54 17.92 -40.24
N ASN A 561 -8.63 18.21 -40.94
CA ASN A 561 -8.67 19.22 -41.99
C ASN A 561 -8.98 20.60 -41.38
N ILE A 562 -8.10 21.57 -41.58
CA ILE A 562 -8.29 22.97 -41.13
C ILE A 562 -8.23 23.86 -42.37
N GLY A 563 -9.39 24.14 -42.96
CA GLY A 563 -9.48 24.80 -44.25
C GLY A 563 -8.77 23.99 -45.35
N SER A 564 -7.72 24.56 -45.95
CA SER A 564 -6.90 23.90 -46.98
C SER A 564 -5.68 23.14 -46.44
N GLN A 565 -5.38 23.25 -45.13
CA GLN A 565 -4.24 22.57 -44.51
C GLN A 565 -4.68 21.27 -43.83
N ILE A 566 -3.90 20.22 -44.00
CA ILE A 566 -4.05 18.96 -43.27
C ILE A 566 -3.08 18.98 -42.11
N LYS A 567 -3.60 18.80 -40.90
CA LYS A 567 -2.80 18.60 -39.68
C LYS A 567 -3.09 17.23 -39.08
N PHE A 568 -2.28 16.84 -38.12
CA PHE A 568 -2.37 15.53 -37.48
C PHE A 568 -2.56 15.75 -35.99
N ALA A 569 -3.59 15.12 -35.43
CA ALA A 569 -3.77 15.00 -33.99
C ALA A 569 -3.05 13.74 -33.51
N ASP A 570 -2.38 13.81 -32.36
CA ASP A 570 -1.53 12.71 -31.89
C ASP A 570 -2.31 11.40 -31.71
N ILE A 571 -3.46 11.47 -31.03
CA ILE A 571 -4.35 10.32 -30.84
C ILE A 571 -5.79 10.77 -31.06
N ALA A 572 -6.57 9.93 -31.74
CA ALA A 572 -8.02 10.02 -31.78
C ALA A 572 -8.64 8.72 -31.26
N ILE A 573 -9.69 8.87 -30.46
CA ILE A 573 -10.56 7.78 -30.06
C ILE A 573 -11.85 7.95 -30.84
N ASP A 574 -12.10 7.02 -31.76
CA ASP A 574 -13.29 6.99 -32.58
C ASP A 574 -14.42 6.29 -31.85
N ILE A 575 -15.64 6.72 -32.11
CA ILE A 575 -16.84 5.94 -31.81
C ILE A 575 -17.73 5.89 -33.04
N PHE A 576 -18.73 5.01 -33.00
CA PHE A 576 -19.75 4.96 -34.01
C PHE A 576 -21.00 5.70 -33.54
N ARG A 577 -21.47 6.64 -34.35
CA ARG A 577 -22.77 7.30 -34.19
C ARG A 577 -23.54 7.14 -35.47
N ASN A 578 -24.75 6.57 -35.39
CA ASN A 578 -25.59 6.28 -36.57
C ASN A 578 -24.83 5.51 -37.66
N LYS A 579 -24.04 4.50 -37.27
CA LYS A 579 -23.17 3.68 -38.16
C LYS A 579 -22.01 4.42 -38.84
N VAL A 580 -21.79 5.70 -38.54
CA VAL A 580 -20.63 6.47 -39.01
C VAL A 580 -19.56 6.49 -37.93
N LYS A 581 -18.35 6.03 -38.29
CA LYS A 581 -17.17 6.14 -37.43
C LYS A 581 -16.66 7.58 -37.45
N GLY A 582 -16.39 8.15 -36.29
CA GLY A 582 -15.74 9.46 -36.22
C GLY A 582 -15.08 9.71 -34.88
N PRO A 583 -14.13 10.66 -34.83
CA PRO A 583 -13.39 10.98 -33.62
C PRO A 583 -14.33 11.56 -32.58
N TYR A 584 -14.31 10.96 -31.40
CA TYR A 584 -15.07 11.37 -30.23
C TYR A 584 -14.19 12.12 -29.22
N ILE A 585 -12.96 11.64 -29.06
CA ILE A 585 -11.95 12.25 -28.20
C ILE A 585 -10.71 12.51 -29.05
N LEU A 586 -10.19 13.73 -28.99
CA LEU A 586 -8.89 14.08 -29.55
C LEU A 586 -7.90 14.32 -28.42
N ILE A 587 -6.66 13.88 -28.61
CA ILE A 587 -5.62 13.99 -27.59
C ILE A 587 -4.38 14.58 -28.24
N GLU A 588 -3.80 15.56 -27.55
CA GLU A 588 -2.53 16.19 -27.90
C GLU A 588 -1.53 15.99 -26.76
N THR A 589 -0.38 15.46 -27.11
CA THR A 589 0.72 15.15 -26.21
C THR A 589 1.90 16.09 -26.45
N LYS A 590 2.71 16.31 -25.43
CA LYS A 590 3.98 17.03 -25.55
C LYS A 590 5.05 16.29 -24.76
N ALA A 591 6.31 16.56 -25.06
CA ALA A 591 7.43 16.00 -24.29
C ALA A 591 7.34 16.35 -22.81
N TRP A 592 7.80 15.43 -21.95
CA TRP A 592 7.72 15.56 -20.49
C TRP A 592 8.14 16.94 -19.96
N GLY A 593 7.21 17.64 -19.30
CA GLY A 593 7.47 18.89 -18.60
C GLY A 593 7.71 20.12 -19.50
N SER A 594 7.45 20.02 -20.81
CA SER A 594 7.51 21.17 -21.72
C SER A 594 6.35 22.15 -21.56
N GLY A 595 5.30 21.78 -20.82
CA GLY A 595 4.05 22.51 -20.68
C GLY A 595 3.07 22.23 -21.84
N ILE A 596 1.80 22.56 -21.59
CA ILE A 596 0.68 22.20 -22.48
C ILE A 596 0.14 23.34 -23.35
N GLY A 597 0.68 24.56 -23.24
CA GLY A 597 0.09 25.75 -23.89
C GLY A 597 -0.06 25.62 -25.42
N GLY A 598 0.94 25.04 -26.08
CA GLY A 598 0.88 24.74 -27.52
C GLY A 598 -0.14 23.66 -27.86
N ALA A 599 -0.12 22.54 -27.12
CA ALA A 599 -1.05 21.42 -27.29
C ALA A 599 -2.51 21.84 -27.10
N LEU A 600 -2.81 22.61 -26.04
CA LEU A 600 -4.17 23.08 -25.77
C LEU A 600 -4.69 24.00 -26.89
N SER A 601 -3.81 24.85 -27.44
CA SER A 601 -4.18 25.74 -28.55
C SER A 601 -4.45 24.96 -29.84
N GLN A 602 -3.63 23.95 -30.15
CA GLN A 602 -3.83 23.04 -31.27
C GLN A 602 -5.13 22.24 -31.14
N LEU A 603 -5.33 21.63 -29.97
CA LEU A 603 -6.49 20.83 -29.64
C LEU A 603 -7.81 21.62 -29.79
N LYS A 604 -7.87 22.85 -29.28
CA LYS A 604 -9.03 23.75 -29.47
C LYS A 604 -9.34 23.99 -30.94
N SER A 605 -8.30 24.18 -31.77
CA SER A 605 -8.47 24.34 -33.22
C SER A 605 -8.96 23.05 -33.88
N TYR A 606 -8.45 21.89 -33.47
CA TYR A 606 -8.86 20.59 -34.02
C TYR A 606 -10.31 20.25 -33.69
N MET A 607 -10.74 20.48 -32.44
CA MET A 607 -12.12 20.28 -32.01
C MET A 607 -13.10 21.17 -32.76
N ALA A 608 -12.74 22.44 -33.01
CA ALA A 608 -13.59 23.37 -33.79
C ALA A 608 -13.82 22.92 -35.24
N ASN A 609 -12.86 22.20 -35.84
CA ASN A 609 -12.95 21.69 -37.21
C ASN A 609 -13.45 20.24 -37.29
N THR A 610 -13.73 19.60 -36.16
CA THR A 610 -14.12 18.19 -36.09
C THR A 610 -15.45 18.04 -35.35
N PRO A 611 -16.60 18.15 -36.05
CA PRO A 611 -17.90 18.23 -35.39
C PRO A 611 -18.32 16.99 -34.59
N SER A 612 -17.70 15.83 -34.79
CA SER A 612 -17.98 14.62 -34.00
C SER A 612 -17.34 14.66 -32.61
N THR A 613 -16.21 15.36 -32.45
CA THR A 613 -15.42 15.40 -31.22
C THR A 613 -16.20 16.08 -30.09
N GLN A 614 -16.26 15.42 -28.93
CA GLN A 614 -16.91 15.94 -27.72
C GLN A 614 -15.91 16.27 -26.62
N TYR A 615 -14.75 15.62 -26.62
CA TYR A 615 -13.74 15.80 -25.58
C TYR A 615 -12.37 16.01 -26.18
N GLY A 616 -11.56 16.82 -25.51
CA GLY A 616 -10.17 17.05 -25.84
C GLY A 616 -9.30 16.83 -24.62
N ILE A 617 -8.12 16.22 -24.81
CA ILE A 617 -7.12 16.03 -23.76
C ILE A 617 -5.79 16.63 -24.20
N ALA A 618 -5.21 17.52 -23.39
CA ALA A 618 -3.88 18.06 -23.60
C ALA A 618 -3.00 17.73 -22.40
N THR A 619 -1.84 17.08 -22.63
CA THR A 619 -0.94 16.72 -21.53
C THR A 619 0.53 16.59 -21.94
N ASP A 620 1.42 16.90 -21.00
CA ASP A 620 2.85 16.60 -21.08
C ASP A 620 3.28 15.54 -20.05
N GLY A 621 2.31 14.83 -19.45
CA GLY A 621 2.48 13.87 -18.37
C GLY A 621 2.60 14.46 -16.96
N ASN A 622 2.92 15.76 -16.81
CA ASN A 622 2.92 16.44 -15.51
C ASN A 622 1.68 17.33 -15.35
N GLU A 623 1.28 18.02 -16.41
CA GLU A 623 0.05 18.79 -16.52
C GLU A 623 -0.96 18.02 -17.39
N LEU A 624 -2.24 18.03 -16.98
CA LEU A 624 -3.34 17.40 -17.70
C LEU A 624 -4.55 18.35 -17.69
N VAL A 625 -4.98 18.74 -18.88
CA VAL A 625 -6.20 19.52 -19.09
C VAL A 625 -7.13 18.74 -19.99
N ILE A 626 -8.37 18.59 -19.53
CA ILE A 626 -9.45 17.95 -20.27
C ILE A 626 -10.48 19.04 -20.54
N ILE A 627 -10.92 19.14 -21.79
CA ILE A 627 -11.94 20.11 -22.21
C ILE A 627 -13.13 19.42 -22.87
N ASN A 628 -14.31 19.98 -22.66
CA ASN A 628 -15.52 19.59 -23.39
C ASN A 628 -15.59 20.30 -24.75
N ARG A 629 -16.67 20.04 -25.51
CA ARG A 629 -16.94 20.66 -26.80
C ARG A 629 -17.03 22.20 -26.74
N ASP A 630 -17.54 22.73 -25.64
CA ASP A 630 -17.67 24.17 -25.39
C ASP A 630 -16.34 24.81 -24.96
N LEU A 631 -15.25 24.03 -24.96
CA LEU A 631 -13.88 24.41 -24.59
C LEU A 631 -13.72 24.77 -23.11
N GLU A 632 -14.66 24.33 -22.27
CA GLU A 632 -14.61 24.45 -20.81
C GLU A 632 -13.78 23.32 -20.22
N GLU A 633 -12.97 23.63 -19.20
CA GLU A 633 -12.19 22.63 -18.48
C GLU A 633 -13.11 21.75 -17.61
N ILE A 634 -13.00 20.44 -17.81
CA ILE A 634 -13.71 19.43 -17.03
C ILE A 634 -12.72 18.54 -16.27
N ASP A 635 -13.24 17.78 -15.31
CA ASP A 635 -12.41 16.93 -14.45
C ASP A 635 -11.99 15.62 -15.13
N ASP A 636 -12.85 15.01 -15.95
CA ASP A 636 -12.60 13.69 -16.54
C ASP A 636 -13.36 13.43 -17.87
N ILE A 637 -12.94 12.39 -18.60
CA ILE A 637 -13.61 11.87 -19.80
C ILE A 637 -14.54 10.68 -19.48
N PRO A 638 -15.54 10.39 -20.34
CA PRO A 638 -16.39 9.21 -20.17
C PRO A 638 -15.62 7.91 -20.41
N LYS A 639 -15.95 6.88 -19.61
CA LYS A 639 -15.49 5.50 -19.84
C LYS A 639 -16.17 4.91 -21.08
N TYR A 640 -15.50 3.92 -21.68
CA TYR A 640 -16.06 3.17 -22.78
C TYR A 640 -17.38 2.50 -22.39
N ASP A 641 -18.34 2.56 -23.30
CA ASP A 641 -19.65 1.94 -23.22
C ASP A 641 -19.92 1.15 -24.51
N SER A 642 -20.64 0.03 -24.43
CA SER A 642 -20.90 -0.82 -25.61
C SER A 642 -21.70 -0.11 -26.70
N SER A 643 -22.47 0.93 -26.37
CA SER A 643 -23.16 1.79 -27.35
C SER A 643 -22.23 2.57 -28.28
N MET A 644 -20.93 2.62 -27.99
CA MET A 644 -19.92 3.31 -28.80
C MET A 644 -19.44 2.52 -30.03
N ILE A 645 -19.84 1.26 -30.16
CA ILE A 645 -19.52 0.36 -31.29
C ILE A 645 -20.79 0.14 -32.14
N PRO A 646 -20.71 -0.16 -33.45
CA PRO A 646 -21.89 -0.44 -34.25
C PRO A 646 -22.63 -1.66 -33.71
N LEU A 647 -23.95 -1.58 -33.72
CA LEU A 647 -24.83 -2.75 -33.66
C LEU A 647 -24.47 -3.68 -34.84
N THR A 648 -23.81 -4.80 -34.55
CA THR A 648 -23.57 -5.86 -35.52
C THR A 648 -24.42 -7.05 -35.15
N LEU A 649 -25.36 -7.39 -36.03
CA LEU A 649 -26.11 -8.64 -35.98
C LEU A 649 -25.17 -9.74 -36.51
N GLU A 650 -24.63 -10.57 -35.62
CA GLU A 650 -23.88 -11.77 -36.02
C GLU A 650 -24.88 -12.90 -36.27
N THR A 651 -24.86 -13.49 -37.47
CA THR A 651 -25.65 -14.69 -37.78
C THR A 651 -24.82 -15.92 -37.43
N ILE A 652 -25.36 -16.76 -36.55
CA ILE A 652 -24.68 -17.92 -36.00
C ILE A 652 -25.52 -19.15 -36.30
N GLU A 653 -24.87 -20.27 -36.63
CA GLU A 653 -25.53 -21.55 -36.89
C GLU A 653 -25.28 -22.49 -35.70
N TYR A 654 -26.36 -22.98 -35.07
CA TYR A 654 -26.32 -24.02 -34.06
C TYR A 654 -26.87 -25.33 -34.62
N ILE A 655 -26.04 -26.38 -34.63
CA ILE A 655 -26.42 -27.72 -35.06
C ILE A 655 -26.70 -28.55 -33.80
N ASP A 656 -27.95 -28.94 -33.60
CA ASP A 656 -28.38 -29.83 -32.52
C ASP A 656 -28.12 -31.29 -32.93
N PHE A 657 -27.16 -31.95 -32.28
CA PHE A 657 -26.80 -33.34 -32.59
C PHE A 657 -27.87 -34.35 -32.15
N LYS A 658 -28.70 -34.02 -31.15
CA LYS A 658 -29.76 -34.93 -30.67
C LYS A 658 -30.97 -34.92 -31.58
N ARG A 659 -31.35 -33.75 -32.08
CA ARG A 659 -32.52 -33.56 -32.95
C ARG A 659 -32.18 -33.63 -34.43
N ASN A 660 -30.90 -33.54 -34.77
CA ASN A 660 -30.40 -33.46 -36.15
C ASN A 660 -31.03 -32.28 -36.93
N VAL A 661 -31.12 -31.13 -36.28
CA VAL A 661 -31.68 -29.88 -36.81
C VAL A 661 -30.62 -28.78 -36.71
N SER A 662 -30.52 -27.94 -37.75
CA SER A 662 -29.72 -26.72 -37.72
C SER A 662 -30.61 -25.52 -37.49
N HIS A 663 -30.24 -24.69 -36.51
CA HIS A 663 -30.92 -23.45 -36.16
C HIS A 663 -30.02 -22.27 -36.49
N LYS A 664 -30.48 -21.36 -37.34
CA LYS A 664 -29.82 -20.06 -37.54
C LYS A 664 -30.41 -19.06 -36.58
N PHE A 665 -29.54 -18.38 -35.83
CA PHE A 665 -29.97 -17.33 -34.93
C PHE A 665 -29.06 -16.12 -35.06
N ILE A 666 -29.67 -14.96 -34.86
CA ILE A 666 -29.02 -13.67 -34.92
C ILE A 666 -28.76 -13.21 -33.49
N LYS A 667 -27.50 -12.86 -33.22
CA LYS A 667 -27.05 -12.31 -31.95
C LYS A 667 -26.73 -10.84 -32.11
N ASP A 668 -27.29 -10.02 -31.23
CA ASP A 668 -26.97 -8.60 -31.12
C ASP A 668 -25.71 -8.42 -30.27
N SER A 669 -24.66 -7.79 -30.82
CA SER A 669 -23.41 -7.53 -30.11
C SER A 669 -23.55 -6.51 -28.97
N SER A 670 -24.65 -5.75 -28.92
CA SER A 670 -24.94 -4.76 -27.87
C SER A 670 -25.77 -5.28 -26.69
N SER A 671 -26.46 -6.41 -26.88
CA SER A 671 -27.45 -6.94 -25.95
C SER A 671 -27.03 -8.33 -25.43
N ILE A 672 -26.52 -8.39 -24.20
CA ILE A 672 -26.07 -9.65 -23.58
C ILE A 672 -27.30 -10.53 -23.30
N GLY A 673 -27.43 -11.63 -24.06
CA GLY A 673 -28.49 -12.62 -23.86
C GLY A 673 -29.76 -12.42 -24.69
N GLU A 674 -29.79 -11.45 -25.61
CA GLU A 674 -30.89 -11.37 -26.59
C GLU A 674 -30.53 -12.20 -27.83
N ILE A 675 -31.35 -13.20 -28.12
CA ILE A 675 -31.20 -14.12 -29.25
C ILE A 675 -32.49 -14.07 -30.08
N TYR A 676 -32.35 -13.97 -31.39
CA TYR A 676 -33.46 -14.04 -32.34
C TYR A 676 -33.28 -15.29 -33.22
N ILE A 677 -34.27 -16.17 -33.28
CA ILE A 677 -34.24 -17.34 -34.18
C ILE A 677 -35.00 -16.98 -35.45
N GLU A 678 -34.41 -17.29 -36.61
CA GLU A 678 -35.07 -17.16 -37.90
C GLU A 678 -35.71 -18.50 -38.30
N GLU A 679 -37.05 -18.59 -38.24
CA GLU A 679 -37.80 -19.75 -38.72
C GLU A 679 -38.76 -19.31 -39.84
N ASN A 680 -38.65 -19.96 -41.01
CA ASN A 680 -39.52 -19.71 -42.18
C ASN A 680 -39.58 -18.22 -42.63
N GLY A 681 -38.50 -17.47 -42.46
CA GLY A 681 -38.40 -16.06 -42.85
C GLY A 681 -39.01 -15.06 -41.85
N ALA A 682 -39.33 -15.50 -40.63
CA ALA A 682 -39.75 -14.65 -39.52
C ALA A 682 -38.74 -14.72 -38.36
N GLU A 683 -38.28 -13.57 -37.87
CA GLU A 683 -37.41 -13.46 -36.70
C GLU A 683 -38.25 -13.47 -35.42
N THR A 684 -38.01 -14.43 -34.53
CA THR A 684 -38.68 -14.52 -33.22
C THR A 684 -37.68 -14.37 -32.09
N LYS A 685 -37.99 -13.52 -31.11
CA LYS A 685 -37.15 -13.33 -29.92
C LYS A 685 -37.28 -14.54 -29.01
N VAL A 686 -36.14 -15.09 -28.58
CA VAL A 686 -36.11 -16.19 -27.60
C VAL A 686 -36.37 -15.64 -26.21
N GLU A 687 -37.44 -16.08 -25.56
CA GLU A 687 -37.81 -15.62 -24.21
C GLU A 687 -36.88 -16.17 -23.12
N ASN A 688 -36.33 -17.38 -23.30
CA ASN A 688 -35.57 -18.09 -22.27
C ASN A 688 -34.18 -18.51 -22.75
N VAL A 689 -33.17 -17.69 -22.45
CA VAL A 689 -31.76 -18.00 -22.72
C VAL A 689 -31.02 -18.45 -21.46
N ARG A 690 -30.03 -19.31 -21.64
CA ARG A 690 -29.17 -19.85 -20.59
C ARG A 690 -27.71 -19.51 -20.86
N ALA A 691 -27.02 -19.04 -19.83
CA ALA A 691 -25.58 -18.80 -19.88
C ALA A 691 -24.80 -20.11 -19.68
N VAL A 692 -24.01 -20.49 -20.68
CA VAL A 692 -23.18 -21.69 -20.71
C VAL A 692 -21.70 -21.27 -20.65
N PRO A 693 -20.90 -21.78 -19.71
CA PRO A 693 -19.48 -21.43 -19.60
C PRO A 693 -18.67 -21.96 -20.80
N VAL A 694 -17.75 -21.12 -21.30
CA VAL A 694 -16.81 -21.46 -22.37
C VAL A 694 -15.43 -21.67 -21.75
N PHE A 695 -14.86 -22.85 -21.96
CA PHE A 695 -13.52 -23.22 -21.51
C PHE A 695 -12.53 -23.24 -22.68
N ASN A 696 -11.25 -23.48 -22.36
CA ASN A 696 -10.14 -23.40 -23.31
C ASN A 696 -10.19 -24.52 -24.39
N GLU A 697 -9.24 -24.51 -25.31
CA GLU A 697 -9.24 -25.36 -26.53
C GLU A 697 -9.25 -26.88 -26.23
N ILE A 698 -9.99 -27.67 -27.01
CA ILE A 698 -9.92 -29.14 -27.07
C ILE A 698 -9.34 -29.59 -28.41
N ALA A 699 -8.45 -30.59 -28.39
CA ALA A 699 -7.90 -31.12 -29.62
C ALA A 699 -8.94 -31.98 -30.35
N ALA A 700 -9.24 -31.62 -31.59
CA ALA A 700 -9.70 -32.55 -32.60
C ALA A 700 -8.47 -33.12 -33.33
N GLY A 701 -7.62 -33.83 -32.59
CA GLY A 701 -6.37 -34.42 -33.08
C GLY A 701 -5.65 -35.20 -31.98
N THR A 702 -4.32 -35.11 -31.91
CA THR A 702 -3.54 -35.63 -30.78
C THR A 702 -4.00 -34.99 -29.47
N PRO A 703 -4.20 -35.77 -28.38
CA PRO A 703 -4.65 -35.23 -27.11
C PRO A 703 -3.77 -34.06 -26.61
N ILE A 704 -4.39 -32.99 -26.11
CA ILE A 704 -3.71 -31.82 -25.52
C ILE A 704 -4.11 -31.65 -24.06
N LEU A 705 -3.21 -31.10 -23.24
CA LEU A 705 -3.46 -30.85 -21.82
C LEU A 705 -4.64 -29.88 -21.65
N ILE A 706 -5.67 -30.26 -20.89
CA ILE A 706 -6.80 -29.35 -20.61
C ILE A 706 -6.34 -28.21 -19.72
N ASN A 707 -6.77 -26.99 -20.08
CA ASN A 707 -6.64 -25.82 -19.23
C ASN A 707 -8.04 -25.35 -18.81
N ASP A 708 -8.37 -25.48 -17.52
CA ASP A 708 -9.68 -25.16 -16.94
C ASP A 708 -9.98 -23.64 -16.85
N SER A 709 -9.16 -22.80 -17.50
CA SER A 709 -9.35 -21.36 -17.52
C SER A 709 -10.63 -20.98 -18.26
N LEU A 710 -11.61 -20.46 -17.52
CA LEU A 710 -12.86 -19.91 -18.07
C LEU A 710 -12.55 -18.72 -19.02
N GLN A 711 -12.88 -18.85 -20.30
CA GLN A 711 -12.70 -17.80 -21.29
C GLN A 711 -13.89 -16.83 -21.36
N GLY A 712 -15.09 -17.28 -20.97
CA GLY A 712 -16.30 -16.47 -20.99
C GLY A 712 -17.57 -17.27 -20.80
N LYS A 713 -18.70 -16.68 -21.18
CA LYS A 713 -20.01 -17.34 -21.21
C LYS A 713 -20.66 -17.11 -22.57
N TYR A 714 -21.31 -18.16 -23.09
CA TYR A 714 -22.13 -18.12 -24.29
C TYR A 714 -23.60 -18.24 -23.88
N TYR A 715 -24.49 -17.49 -24.53
CA TYR A 715 -25.94 -17.59 -24.26
C TYR A 715 -26.59 -18.44 -25.34
N LEU A 716 -27.34 -19.47 -24.95
CA LEU A 716 -28.07 -20.35 -25.86
C LEU A 716 -29.52 -20.50 -25.37
N PRO A 717 -30.50 -20.71 -26.27
CA PRO A 717 -31.86 -21.08 -25.91
C PRO A 717 -31.89 -22.29 -24.97
N THR A 718 -32.67 -22.18 -23.89
CA THR A 718 -32.76 -23.22 -22.85
C THR A 718 -33.23 -24.56 -23.43
N GLU A 719 -34.06 -24.52 -24.46
CA GLU A 719 -34.61 -25.70 -25.14
C GLU A 719 -33.56 -26.52 -25.92
N TRP A 720 -32.46 -25.89 -26.34
CA TRP A 720 -31.36 -26.54 -27.09
C TRP A 720 -30.37 -27.22 -26.15
N VAL A 721 -30.08 -26.55 -25.02
CA VAL A 721 -29.13 -27.04 -24.02
C VAL A 721 -29.75 -28.10 -23.10
N GLY A 722 -31.09 -28.08 -22.97
CA GLY A 722 -31.84 -28.94 -22.07
C GLY A 722 -31.70 -28.57 -20.58
N ASN A 723 -32.35 -29.33 -19.71
CA ASN A 723 -32.46 -29.04 -18.28
C ASN A 723 -31.23 -29.46 -17.42
N SER A 724 -30.18 -30.00 -18.03
CA SER A 724 -28.98 -30.45 -17.30
C SER A 724 -28.16 -29.25 -16.83
N ASN A 725 -27.86 -29.12 -15.53
CA ASN A 725 -27.07 -28.00 -15.00
C ASN A 725 -25.58 -28.04 -15.41
N ASP A 726 -25.10 -29.16 -15.96
CA ASP A 726 -23.68 -29.41 -16.20
C ASP A 726 -23.32 -29.36 -17.70
N VAL A 727 -23.67 -28.26 -18.37
CA VAL A 727 -23.30 -28.03 -19.78
C VAL A 727 -22.21 -26.99 -19.88
N PHE A 728 -21.25 -27.20 -20.78
CA PHE A 728 -20.15 -26.29 -21.07
C PHE A 728 -19.74 -26.33 -22.54
N ILE A 729 -18.92 -25.37 -22.98
CA ILE A 729 -18.50 -25.23 -24.37
C ILE A 729 -16.98 -25.32 -24.45
N LEU A 730 -16.47 -26.03 -25.47
CA LEU A 730 -15.06 -26.13 -25.80
C LEU A 730 -14.82 -25.61 -27.22
N LYS A 731 -13.70 -24.91 -27.41
CA LYS A 731 -13.25 -24.46 -28.74
C LYS A 731 -12.42 -25.55 -29.41
N ILE A 732 -12.75 -25.91 -30.63
CA ILE A 732 -12.09 -26.99 -31.36
C ILE A 732 -10.77 -26.50 -31.96
N LYS A 733 -9.74 -27.34 -31.85
CA LYS A 733 -8.43 -27.16 -32.49
C LYS A 733 -8.03 -28.41 -33.26
N GLY A 734 -7.90 -28.32 -34.57
CA GLY A 734 -7.57 -29.43 -35.47
C GLY A 734 -8.77 -29.92 -36.29
N ASP A 735 -8.52 -30.88 -37.18
CA ASP A 735 -9.44 -31.30 -38.25
C ASP A 735 -9.82 -32.79 -38.18
N SER A 736 -9.47 -33.52 -37.12
CA SER A 736 -9.74 -34.98 -37.05
C SER A 736 -11.22 -35.36 -37.00
N MET A 737 -12.13 -34.39 -36.91
CA MET A 737 -13.59 -34.60 -36.85
C MET A 737 -14.33 -34.01 -38.07
N ILE A 738 -13.60 -33.64 -39.14
CA ILE A 738 -14.14 -32.91 -40.30
C ILE A 738 -15.28 -33.65 -41.03
N ASN A 739 -15.25 -34.99 -41.09
CA ASN A 739 -16.30 -35.79 -41.73
C ASN A 739 -17.63 -35.77 -40.93
N LYS A 740 -17.62 -35.27 -39.69
CA LYS A 740 -18.81 -34.96 -38.90
C LYS A 740 -19.23 -33.48 -38.98
N ASN A 741 -18.69 -32.73 -39.94
CA ASN A 741 -18.94 -31.30 -40.12
C ASN A 741 -18.49 -30.47 -38.90
N ILE A 742 -17.41 -30.91 -38.24
CA ILE A 742 -16.77 -30.23 -37.11
C ILE A 742 -15.43 -29.70 -37.57
N ASP A 743 -15.32 -28.38 -37.76
CA ASP A 743 -14.16 -27.72 -38.33
C ASP A 743 -13.26 -27.10 -37.26
N ASP A 744 -12.01 -26.78 -37.64
CA ASP A 744 -11.10 -26.03 -36.78
C ASP A 744 -11.72 -24.67 -36.41
N ARG A 745 -11.64 -24.30 -35.12
CA ARG A 745 -12.18 -23.07 -34.50
C ARG A 745 -13.69 -23.05 -34.22
N ASP A 746 -14.43 -24.10 -34.56
CA ASP A 746 -15.82 -24.24 -34.13
C ASP A 746 -15.92 -24.38 -32.61
N TYR A 747 -17.13 -24.18 -32.06
CA TYR A 747 -17.40 -24.42 -30.64
C TYR A 747 -18.34 -25.62 -30.46
N VAL A 748 -17.92 -26.61 -29.67
CA VAL A 748 -18.73 -27.78 -29.35
C VAL A 748 -19.38 -27.62 -27.97
N VAL A 749 -20.69 -27.85 -27.91
CA VAL A 749 -21.49 -27.83 -26.67
C VAL A 749 -21.48 -29.23 -26.07
N ILE A 750 -20.94 -29.39 -24.87
CA ILE A 750 -20.76 -30.66 -24.17
C ILE A 750 -21.68 -30.73 -22.95
N ASN A 751 -22.46 -31.80 -22.83
CA ASN A 751 -23.14 -32.17 -21.60
C ASN A 751 -22.23 -33.07 -20.77
N LYS A 752 -21.90 -32.65 -19.54
CA LYS A 752 -21.03 -33.41 -18.65
C LYS A 752 -21.73 -34.70 -18.22
N GLN A 753 -21.13 -35.82 -18.53
CA GLN A 753 -21.62 -37.15 -18.18
C GLN A 753 -20.48 -38.16 -18.31
N ASN A 754 -20.47 -39.16 -17.44
CA ASN A 754 -19.39 -40.15 -17.38
C ASN A 754 -19.65 -41.40 -18.25
N ALA A 755 -20.76 -41.41 -19.00
CA ALA A 755 -21.18 -42.52 -19.86
C ALA A 755 -21.62 -41.99 -21.23
N ALA A 756 -21.34 -42.74 -22.30
CA ALA A 756 -21.70 -42.41 -23.67
C ALA A 756 -22.24 -43.65 -24.40
N ASN A 757 -23.08 -43.44 -25.41
CA ASN A 757 -23.59 -44.50 -26.27
C ASN A 757 -22.68 -44.69 -27.49
N ILE A 758 -22.73 -45.88 -28.09
CA ILE A 758 -22.01 -46.16 -29.34
C ILE A 758 -22.48 -45.18 -30.43
N GLY A 759 -21.53 -44.45 -31.00
CA GLY A 759 -21.77 -43.42 -32.02
C GLY A 759 -21.78 -41.99 -31.50
N ASP A 760 -21.78 -41.78 -30.18
CA ASP A 760 -21.75 -40.44 -29.58
C ASP A 760 -20.38 -39.77 -29.81
N ILE A 761 -20.40 -38.45 -30.03
CA ILE A 761 -19.18 -37.65 -30.05
C ILE A 761 -18.84 -37.29 -28.59
N VAL A 762 -17.67 -37.69 -28.13
CA VAL A 762 -17.24 -37.60 -26.73
C VAL A 762 -16.00 -36.73 -26.58
N ALA A 763 -15.99 -35.91 -25.53
CA ALA A 763 -14.79 -35.31 -24.99
C ALA A 763 -14.20 -36.28 -23.95
N VAL A 764 -12.98 -36.74 -24.19
CA VAL A 764 -12.34 -37.78 -23.39
C VAL A 764 -11.02 -37.28 -22.86
N ASP A 765 -10.74 -37.56 -21.58
CA ASP A 765 -9.44 -37.37 -20.95
C ASP A 765 -8.66 -38.70 -20.96
N ILE A 766 -7.43 -38.64 -21.46
CA ILE A 766 -6.48 -39.74 -21.58
C ILE A 766 -5.19 -39.27 -20.92
N GLU A 767 -4.90 -39.78 -19.72
CA GLU A 767 -3.69 -39.46 -18.94
C GLU A 767 -3.44 -37.94 -18.75
N GLY A 768 -4.51 -37.14 -18.59
CA GLY A 768 -4.44 -35.68 -18.39
C GLY A 768 -4.44 -34.85 -19.67
N ASN A 769 -4.51 -35.50 -20.85
CA ASN A 769 -4.69 -34.84 -22.14
C ASN A 769 -6.06 -35.19 -22.71
N SER A 770 -6.74 -34.22 -23.33
CA SER A 770 -8.09 -34.43 -23.85
C SER A 770 -8.22 -34.25 -25.35
N THR A 771 -9.16 -35.01 -25.90
CA THR A 771 -9.45 -35.04 -27.34
C THR A 771 -10.95 -35.27 -27.58
N LEU A 772 -11.44 -34.79 -28.73
CA LEU A 772 -12.80 -35.02 -29.21
C LEU A 772 -12.79 -36.15 -30.25
N LYS A 773 -13.59 -37.21 -30.04
CA LYS A 773 -13.67 -38.41 -30.91
C LYS A 773 -15.07 -39.03 -30.91
N THR A 774 -15.37 -39.87 -31.89
CA THR A 774 -16.60 -40.70 -31.90
C THR A 774 -16.37 -41.97 -31.07
N TYR A 775 -17.25 -42.24 -30.11
CA TYR A 775 -17.20 -43.41 -29.24
C TYR A 775 -17.69 -44.68 -29.95
N LYS A 776 -16.86 -45.73 -30.00
CA LYS A 776 -17.26 -47.08 -30.44
C LYS A 776 -16.78 -48.14 -29.45
N SER A 777 -17.45 -49.29 -29.44
CA SER A 777 -17.05 -50.47 -28.68
C SER A 777 -16.84 -51.65 -29.63
N MET A 778 -15.72 -52.36 -29.48
CA MET A 778 -15.43 -53.61 -30.20
C MET A 778 -14.81 -54.62 -29.24
N GLY A 779 -15.50 -55.76 -29.03
CA GLY A 779 -14.93 -56.91 -28.33
C GLY A 779 -14.49 -56.66 -26.87
N GLY A 780 -15.19 -55.79 -26.14
CA GLY A 780 -14.86 -55.43 -24.75
C GLY A 780 -13.80 -54.33 -24.60
N LYS A 781 -13.26 -53.80 -25.72
CA LYS A 781 -12.38 -52.64 -25.74
C LYS A 781 -13.08 -51.39 -26.27
N ILE A 782 -12.57 -50.23 -25.89
CA ILE A 782 -13.10 -48.94 -26.28
C ILE A 782 -12.26 -48.36 -27.41
N LEU A 783 -12.94 -47.89 -28.45
CA LEU A 783 -12.35 -47.37 -29.67
C LEU A 783 -12.82 -45.94 -29.89
N LEU A 784 -11.89 -45.00 -29.77
CA LEU A 784 -12.11 -43.59 -30.06
C LEU A 784 -11.75 -43.32 -31.52
N MET A 785 -12.78 -43.17 -32.34
CA MET A 785 -12.64 -43.00 -33.79
C MET A 785 -12.47 -41.52 -34.14
N PRO A 786 -11.42 -41.13 -34.87
CA PRO A 786 -11.46 -39.88 -35.63
C PRO A 786 -12.46 -40.01 -36.78
N GLU A 787 -12.99 -38.88 -37.21
CA GLU A 787 -13.86 -38.74 -38.37
C GLU A 787 -13.10 -37.93 -39.43
N ASN A 788 -11.91 -38.43 -39.76
CA ASN A 788 -11.00 -37.92 -40.79
C ASN A 788 -10.04 -39.05 -41.15
N ASP A 789 -9.93 -39.39 -42.44
CA ASP A 789 -9.17 -40.54 -42.93
C ASP A 789 -7.65 -40.41 -42.72
N ASN A 790 -7.16 -39.21 -42.40
CA ASN A 790 -5.75 -38.95 -42.12
C ASN A 790 -5.31 -39.32 -40.69
N TYR A 791 -6.23 -39.79 -39.84
CA TYR A 791 -5.96 -40.08 -38.43
C TYR A 791 -6.30 -41.53 -38.08
N GLU A 792 -5.45 -42.17 -37.28
CA GLU A 792 -5.71 -43.54 -36.80
C GLU A 792 -6.62 -43.56 -35.56
N PRO A 793 -7.50 -44.57 -35.42
CA PRO A 793 -8.30 -44.78 -34.20
C PRO A 793 -7.45 -45.01 -32.95
N ILE A 794 -7.89 -44.50 -31.81
CA ILE A 794 -7.24 -44.71 -30.51
C ILE A 794 -7.98 -45.83 -29.78
N MET A 795 -7.27 -46.91 -29.44
CA MET A 795 -7.83 -48.06 -28.72
C MET A 795 -7.36 -48.04 -27.26
N LEU A 796 -8.30 -48.12 -26.32
CA LEU A 796 -8.06 -48.00 -24.89
C LEU A 796 -8.80 -49.09 -24.11
N GLU A 797 -8.21 -49.51 -22.99
CA GLU A 797 -8.86 -50.33 -21.97
C GLU A 797 -9.75 -49.45 -21.05
N GLU A 798 -10.70 -50.05 -20.32
CA GLU A 798 -11.69 -49.32 -19.50
C GLU A 798 -11.09 -48.40 -18.42
N ASP A 799 -9.86 -48.66 -17.98
CA ASP A 799 -9.15 -47.89 -16.94
C ASP A 799 -8.23 -46.78 -17.48
N GLN A 800 -8.06 -46.67 -18.80
CA GLN A 800 -7.09 -45.76 -19.42
C GLN A 800 -7.68 -44.41 -19.86
N PHE A 801 -8.98 -44.17 -19.66
CA PHE A 801 -9.63 -42.93 -20.04
C PHE A 801 -10.77 -42.56 -19.10
N SER A 802 -11.18 -41.29 -19.13
CA SER A 802 -12.41 -40.85 -18.51
C SER A 802 -13.23 -39.99 -19.46
N ILE A 803 -14.54 -40.25 -19.53
CA ILE A 803 -15.45 -39.44 -20.34
C ILE A 803 -15.73 -38.15 -19.56
N ILE A 804 -15.37 -37.03 -20.16
CA ILE A 804 -15.64 -35.69 -19.62
C ILE A 804 -17.11 -35.32 -19.93
N GLY A 805 -17.57 -35.65 -21.13
CA GLY A 805 -18.96 -35.46 -21.53
C GLY A 805 -19.24 -35.83 -22.98
N VAL A 806 -20.52 -35.74 -23.35
CA VAL A 806 -21.03 -36.03 -24.71
C VAL A 806 -21.42 -34.72 -25.39
N ALA A 807 -21.05 -34.57 -26.66
CA ALA A 807 -21.42 -33.43 -27.47
C ALA A 807 -22.92 -33.45 -27.78
N ILE A 808 -23.59 -32.35 -27.48
CA ILE A 808 -25.03 -32.16 -27.73
C ILE A 808 -25.33 -31.18 -28.85
N GLY A 809 -24.35 -30.36 -29.24
CA GLY A 809 -24.45 -29.54 -30.44
C GLY A 809 -23.15 -28.83 -30.81
N LEU A 810 -23.20 -28.14 -31.94
CA LEU A 810 -22.08 -27.41 -32.54
C LEU A 810 -22.50 -25.98 -32.86
N ILE A 811 -21.65 -25.00 -32.57
CA ILE A 811 -21.85 -23.59 -32.92
C ILE A 811 -20.82 -23.25 -33.99
N LYS A 812 -21.32 -22.83 -35.16
CA LYS A 812 -20.54 -22.34 -36.30
C LYS A 812 -20.75 -20.84 -36.45
N ASN A 813 -19.64 -20.12 -36.60
CA ASN A 813 -19.60 -18.65 -36.78
C ASN A 813 -19.44 -18.25 -38.23
#